data_AF-A0A0D6TK03-F1
#
_entry.id   AF-A0A0D6TK03-F1
#
_cell.length_a   1.000
_cell.length_b   1.000
_cell.length_c   1.000
_cell.angle_alpha   90.00
_cell.angle_beta   90.00
_cell.angle_gamma   90.00
#
_symmetry.space_group_name_H-M   'P 1'
#
loop_
_entity.id
_entity.type
_entity.pdbx_description
1 polymer ?
#
loop_
_entity_poly.entity_id
_entity_poly.type
_entity_poly.pdbx_seq_one_letter_code
_entity_poly.pdbx_strand_id
1 'polypeptide(L)'
;MEAKSIIYSKLELFIKKFYINELIKGSILFIGLGLLYFILTLLIEHFLWLSIIGRTILFWLFIAVELFLLIRFILFPIFKLFKLKKGIDYKEASSIIGNHFIEVKDTLLNFLQLSSYNKSSELLMASIEQKSNNLKPIPFTNAISFSSNKKFLPYLILPVLFLVLFFISGNSNIISNSLNRVVHFQTVYTPPAPFYFSLLNKDLTTQQNKDFVLNIKSVGSVIPENASIIIGDEEYFLENKGNGNFNYTFKNVLSSTNFYIKSNAVTSKEYSLKVIDVPTISNFQMVLQYPSYLKKNSEILQGSGNAIVPEGTIINWKINAKSTSNIDFMYNNKKSSFVLKEDFFTYSLKIKNELDYQVITSNSNVANFEKLNYQVSIIKDQFPIISAQFAPDSLKVEGKIIIGQVSDDYGLSKLQVVYYDKKNPNVLKKFLLSIKNEAVDQFIYSFPSGIKLEEGINYEYYFEVFDNDAVNNFKSAKSTVFKHYELTTDQKEDKLFKEQNENINSLEKSLKNQDKQISELDKLQKLNKEKTNLDFKDQKKVEDFINRQKEQDEMMKEFTKKLSDNLEKFNPNELDKNKEELLRRLDEAEKQSKENEELLKELEKLSDKLEKDKLFDKADKLKQNSKSQTKNLEQLVELTKRFYVEKKAEQIAEKLNDLGKKEEKLSNEKDNNLDKQKELTKEFENIKKELEELNKDNDELKSPMDIPNDKNEQQDIQNDLNKSEENLEKGNKENAKSKQKSAAQKMKEMSQKMASSMASSSGEQMEEDAKLLRQILDNLLSFSFDEEDLLVQTKKVNSKSLQFNKILKEQQDLKNQFKHIDDSLFAISLRNPMITETILNEVGEIHYNLDKSLSFLSENVIYKGASHQQYVLSSANKLADFLSNVRNDMQMQSSSGSGKPKKGQGKGMQLPDIIKQQEGLGDKMKDGMKDGKKPGEKSGDKPGDKNGKKEGQGSKPNGSSGQGFNGDNGSEGDAGKILEIIKEQQQLRDALQKALEKEGMSGFGQNALNQMKDIEKQLINKGFNNQTLSKMLNLKHELLKLENAIQQQGEDNKRKSKTNNEEFNGSSEVLSKEFKDYLNSIEILNRQSLPLQPNYNQKVQKYFKTND
;
A
#
# COMPACT_ATOMS: atom_id res chain seq x y z
N MET A 1 -166.21 28.46 -56.59
CA MET A 1 -164.92 27.70 -56.59
C MET A 1 -163.82 28.35 -55.77
N GLU A 2 -163.71 29.68 -55.76
CA GLU A 2 -162.64 30.44 -55.06
C GLU A 2 -162.50 30.08 -53.57
N ALA A 3 -163.62 29.96 -52.84
CA ALA A 3 -163.62 29.69 -51.40
C ALA A 3 -162.93 28.35 -51.02
N LYS A 4 -163.07 27.30 -51.83
CA LYS A 4 -162.42 25.99 -51.60
C LYS A 4 -160.90 26.11 -51.63
N SER A 5 -160.35 26.83 -52.60
CA SER A 5 -158.90 26.99 -52.76
C SER A 5 -158.25 27.71 -51.57
N ILE A 6 -158.94 28.67 -50.97
CA ILE A 6 -158.46 29.46 -49.83
C ILE A 6 -158.31 28.57 -48.58
N ILE A 7 -159.24 27.66 -48.34
CA ILE A 7 -159.18 26.75 -47.18
C ILE A 7 -158.04 25.74 -47.31
N TYR A 8 -157.85 25.16 -48.52
CA TYR A 8 -156.69 24.29 -48.78
C TYR A 8 -155.36 25.05 -48.65
N SER A 9 -155.29 26.30 -49.11
CA SER A 9 -154.11 27.15 -48.91
C SER A 9 -153.83 27.43 -47.43
N LYS A 10 -154.87 27.71 -46.64
CA LYS A 10 -154.73 27.87 -45.17
C LYS A 10 -154.28 26.59 -44.46
N LEU A 11 -154.75 25.42 -44.90
CA LEU A 11 -154.29 24.12 -44.41
C LEU A 11 -152.81 23.87 -44.74
N GLU A 12 -152.41 24.19 -45.97
CA GLU A 12 -151.01 24.08 -46.40
C GLU A 12 -150.09 25.03 -45.61
N LEU A 13 -150.53 26.26 -45.35
CA LEU A 13 -149.81 27.21 -44.50
C LEU A 13 -149.66 26.70 -43.05
N PHE A 14 -150.67 26.02 -42.51
CA PHE A 14 -150.58 25.37 -41.20
C PHE A 14 -149.55 24.22 -41.20
N ILE A 15 -149.58 23.34 -42.21
CA ILE A 15 -148.63 22.22 -42.33
C ILE A 15 -147.19 22.75 -42.42
N LYS A 16 -146.96 23.81 -43.20
CA LYS A 16 -145.64 24.47 -43.25
C LYS A 16 -145.23 25.02 -41.88
N LYS A 17 -146.12 25.71 -41.18
CA LYS A 17 -145.84 26.25 -39.84
C LYS A 17 -145.58 25.13 -38.81
N PHE A 18 -146.20 23.96 -38.96
CA PHE A 18 -145.98 22.78 -38.12
C PHE A 18 -144.55 22.25 -38.23
N TYR A 19 -144.10 21.99 -39.46
CA TYR A 19 -142.75 21.47 -39.68
C TYR A 19 -141.67 22.52 -39.43
N ILE A 20 -141.95 23.81 -39.63
CA ILE A 20 -141.05 24.88 -39.16
C ILE A 20 -140.92 24.85 -37.63
N ASN A 21 -142.01 24.61 -36.89
CA ASN A 21 -141.96 24.49 -35.44
C ASN A 21 -141.15 23.25 -35.00
N GLU A 22 -141.35 22.13 -35.67
CA GLU A 22 -140.60 20.88 -35.42
C GLU A 22 -139.10 21.06 -35.75
N LEU A 23 -138.77 21.82 -36.80
CA LEU A 23 -137.40 22.19 -37.16
C LEU A 23 -136.74 23.09 -36.12
N ILE A 24 -137.45 24.10 -35.59
CA ILE A 24 -136.93 24.98 -34.53
C ILE A 24 -136.60 24.15 -33.29
N LYS A 25 -137.51 23.26 -32.88
CA LYS A 25 -137.26 22.32 -31.79
C LYS A 25 -136.06 21.41 -32.08
N GLY A 26 -136.00 20.83 -33.27
CA GLY A 26 -134.92 19.96 -33.71
C GLY A 26 -133.56 20.67 -33.73
N SER A 27 -133.52 21.92 -34.16
CA SER A 27 -132.30 22.74 -34.20
C SER A 27 -131.77 23.04 -32.80
N ILE A 28 -132.67 23.38 -31.85
CA ILE A 28 -132.29 23.59 -30.44
C ILE A 28 -131.70 22.31 -29.83
N LEU A 29 -132.32 21.15 -30.10
CA LEU A 29 -131.85 19.86 -29.59
C LEU A 29 -130.55 19.39 -30.26
N PHE A 30 -130.39 19.61 -31.57
CA PHE A 30 -129.17 19.28 -32.31
C PHE A 30 -127.97 20.04 -31.75
N ILE A 31 -128.08 21.37 -31.66
CA ILE A 31 -126.98 22.22 -31.18
C ILE A 31 -126.71 21.94 -29.69
N GLY A 32 -127.75 21.80 -28.87
CA GLY A 32 -127.58 21.54 -27.43
C GLY A 32 -126.92 20.19 -27.13
N LEU A 33 -127.46 19.11 -27.68
CA LEU A 33 -126.91 17.76 -27.45
C LEU A 33 -125.55 17.58 -28.12
N GLY A 34 -125.34 18.19 -29.30
CA GLY A 34 -124.05 18.15 -29.99
C GLY A 34 -122.95 18.88 -29.21
N LEU A 35 -123.22 20.10 -28.72
CA LEU A 35 -122.27 20.83 -27.86
C LEU A 35 -121.96 20.08 -26.56
N LEU A 36 -122.95 19.46 -25.94
CA LEU A 36 -122.74 18.67 -24.72
C LEU A 36 -121.85 17.45 -24.99
N TYR A 37 -122.06 16.76 -26.11
CA TYR A 37 -121.24 15.63 -26.50
C TYR A 37 -119.80 16.06 -26.86
N PHE A 38 -119.64 17.17 -27.59
CA PHE A 38 -118.34 17.77 -27.90
C PHE A 38 -117.51 18.07 -26.64
N ILE A 39 -118.11 18.67 -25.62
CA ILE A 39 -117.44 18.95 -24.34
C ILE A 39 -116.95 17.64 -23.69
N LEU A 40 -117.78 16.59 -23.70
CA LEU A 40 -117.42 15.28 -23.14
C LEU A 40 -116.21 14.68 -23.87
N THR A 41 -116.20 14.73 -25.21
CA THR A 41 -115.10 14.25 -26.05
C THR A 41 -113.77 14.93 -25.70
N LEU A 42 -113.78 16.25 -25.49
CA LEU A 42 -112.57 17.00 -25.14
C LEU A 42 -112.05 16.73 -23.72
N LEU A 43 -112.95 16.48 -22.76
CA LEU A 43 -112.57 16.13 -21.40
C LEU A 43 -111.93 14.73 -21.32
N ILE A 44 -112.44 13.77 -22.08
CA ILE A 44 -111.87 12.42 -22.15
C ILE A 44 -110.41 12.48 -22.64
N GLU A 45 -110.12 13.24 -23.70
CA GLU A 45 -108.74 13.41 -24.18
C GLU A 45 -107.86 14.14 -23.16
N HIS A 46 -108.39 15.15 -22.47
CA HIS A 46 -107.63 15.94 -21.51
C HIS A 46 -107.06 15.08 -20.37
N PHE A 47 -107.89 14.20 -19.79
CA PHE A 47 -107.51 13.41 -18.62
C PHE A 47 -106.75 12.13 -18.96
N LEU A 48 -107.02 11.50 -20.12
CA LEU A 48 -106.47 10.18 -20.44
C LEU A 48 -105.23 10.20 -21.36
N TRP A 49 -104.83 11.35 -21.91
CA TRP A 49 -103.66 11.50 -22.79
C TRP A 49 -103.55 10.35 -23.81
N LEU A 50 -104.62 10.15 -24.59
CA LEU A 50 -104.79 8.93 -25.38
C LEU A 50 -103.69 8.79 -26.44
N SER A 51 -103.29 7.55 -26.71
CA SER A 51 -102.40 7.24 -27.82
C SER A 51 -103.08 7.55 -29.16
N ILE A 52 -102.30 7.56 -30.25
CA ILE A 52 -102.77 7.82 -31.62
C ILE A 52 -104.02 7.00 -31.97
N ILE A 53 -104.09 5.74 -31.52
CA ILE A 53 -105.22 4.84 -31.78
C ILE A 53 -106.48 5.30 -31.02
N GLY A 54 -106.36 5.63 -29.74
CA GLY A 54 -107.49 6.09 -28.92
C GLY A 54 -108.11 7.39 -29.46
N ARG A 55 -107.27 8.34 -29.91
CA ARG A 55 -107.72 9.60 -30.52
C ARG A 55 -108.45 9.38 -31.85
N THR A 56 -107.97 8.45 -32.66
CA THR A 56 -108.59 8.12 -33.95
C THR A 56 -110.01 7.57 -33.76
N ILE A 57 -110.19 6.66 -32.81
CA ILE A 57 -111.52 6.10 -32.48
C ILE A 57 -112.46 7.19 -31.97
N LEU A 58 -111.97 8.04 -31.06
CA LEU A 58 -112.73 9.11 -30.43
C LEU A 58 -113.22 10.15 -31.46
N PHE A 59 -112.37 10.52 -32.43
CA PHE A 59 -112.70 11.48 -33.50
C PHE A 59 -113.77 10.95 -34.46
N TRP A 60 -113.63 9.71 -34.96
CA TRP A 60 -114.62 9.13 -35.88
C TRP A 60 -115.95 8.82 -35.22
N LEU A 61 -115.92 8.41 -33.95
CA LEU A 61 -117.14 8.25 -33.15
C LEU A 61 -117.87 9.59 -32.97
N PHE A 62 -117.13 10.68 -32.75
CA PHE A 62 -117.70 12.03 -32.67
C PHE A 62 -118.43 12.43 -33.96
N ILE A 63 -117.78 12.24 -35.13
CA ILE A 63 -118.39 12.51 -36.43
C ILE A 63 -119.65 11.67 -36.65
N ALA A 64 -119.63 10.38 -36.31
CA ALA A 64 -120.77 9.49 -36.51
C ALA A 64 -122.00 9.91 -35.70
N VAL A 65 -121.80 10.30 -34.43
CA VAL A 65 -122.89 10.76 -33.54
C VAL A 65 -123.46 12.10 -34.01
N GLU A 66 -122.61 13.06 -34.38
CA GLU A 66 -123.06 14.35 -34.93
C GLU A 66 -123.85 14.20 -36.22
N LEU A 67 -123.39 13.33 -37.13
CA LEU A 67 -124.09 13.04 -38.37
C LEU A 67 -125.47 12.41 -38.10
N PHE A 68 -125.57 11.51 -37.13
CA PHE A 68 -126.85 10.91 -36.72
C PHE A 68 -127.82 11.97 -36.15
N LEU A 69 -127.35 12.87 -35.28
CA LEU A 69 -128.16 13.95 -34.73
C LEU A 69 -128.63 14.92 -35.82
N LEU A 70 -127.75 15.26 -36.77
CA LEU A 70 -128.06 16.14 -37.90
C LEU A 70 -129.15 15.54 -38.81
N ILE A 71 -129.03 14.25 -39.15
CA ILE A 71 -130.04 13.55 -39.96
C ILE A 71 -131.39 13.51 -39.23
N ARG A 72 -131.38 13.15 -37.94
CA ARG A 72 -132.59 12.92 -37.15
C ARG A 72 -133.35 14.22 -36.85
N PHE A 73 -132.65 15.28 -36.44
CA PHE A 73 -133.28 16.49 -35.89
C PHE A 73 -133.38 17.65 -36.88
N ILE A 74 -132.54 17.70 -37.92
CA ILE A 74 -132.55 18.77 -38.92
C ILE A 74 -133.07 18.25 -40.26
N LEU A 75 -132.44 17.22 -40.84
CA LEU A 75 -132.78 16.79 -42.20
C LEU A 75 -134.18 16.17 -42.30
N PHE A 76 -134.64 15.39 -41.32
CA PHE A 76 -136.00 14.81 -41.38
C PHE A 76 -137.13 15.86 -41.37
N PRO A 77 -137.14 16.88 -40.49
CA PRO A 77 -138.11 17.97 -40.59
C PRO A 77 -138.01 18.76 -41.90
N ILE A 78 -136.79 19.03 -42.41
CA ILE A 78 -136.58 19.70 -43.71
C ILE A 78 -137.18 18.89 -44.85
N PHE A 79 -136.91 17.59 -44.91
CA PHE A 79 -137.45 16.72 -45.97
C PHE A 79 -138.97 16.66 -45.97
N LYS A 80 -139.61 16.73 -44.78
CA LYS A 80 -141.07 16.84 -44.67
C LYS A 80 -141.60 18.22 -45.06
N LEU A 81 -140.88 19.30 -44.74
CA LEU A 81 -141.25 20.67 -45.09
C LEU A 81 -141.25 20.91 -46.61
N PHE A 82 -140.27 20.36 -47.33
CA PHE A 82 -140.16 20.44 -48.79
C PHE A 82 -140.88 19.31 -49.54
N LYS A 83 -141.68 18.48 -48.83
CA LYS A 83 -142.44 17.35 -49.39
C LYS A 83 -141.62 16.28 -50.11
N LEU A 84 -140.31 16.21 -49.83
CA LEU A 84 -139.42 15.12 -50.30
C LEU A 84 -139.73 13.79 -49.58
N LYS A 85 -140.45 13.85 -48.45
CA LYS A 85 -141.00 12.71 -47.71
C LYS A 85 -142.44 13.01 -47.29
N LYS A 86 -143.33 12.00 -47.29
CA LYS A 86 -144.75 12.14 -46.96
C LYS A 86 -144.93 12.73 -45.55
N GLY A 87 -145.51 13.93 -45.47
CA GLY A 87 -145.87 14.63 -44.23
C GLY A 87 -147.32 14.38 -43.81
N ILE A 88 -147.79 15.11 -42.80
CA ILE A 88 -149.18 15.05 -42.32
C ILE A 88 -150.15 15.45 -43.43
N ASP A 89 -151.24 14.72 -43.58
CA ASP A 89 -152.24 15.00 -44.62
C ASP A 89 -153.24 16.09 -44.17
N TYR A 90 -154.09 16.56 -45.09
CA TYR A 90 -155.06 17.60 -44.76
C TYR A 90 -156.09 17.16 -43.71
N LYS A 91 -156.38 15.87 -43.59
CA LYS A 91 -157.32 15.33 -42.61
C LYS A 91 -156.69 15.30 -41.22
N GLU A 92 -155.43 14.87 -41.11
CA GLU A 92 -154.62 14.96 -39.90
C GLU A 92 -154.42 16.41 -39.47
N ALA A 93 -154.08 17.30 -40.40
CA ALA A 93 -153.99 18.74 -40.13
C ALA A 93 -155.30 19.30 -39.59
N SER A 94 -156.45 18.90 -40.16
CA SER A 94 -157.77 19.32 -39.67
C SER A 94 -158.08 18.84 -38.26
N SER A 95 -157.65 17.62 -37.90
CA SER A 95 -157.80 17.08 -36.54
C SER A 95 -156.98 17.89 -35.52
N ILE A 96 -155.74 18.24 -35.88
CA ILE A 96 -154.85 19.03 -35.01
C ILE A 96 -155.39 20.47 -34.86
N ILE A 97 -155.85 21.10 -35.95
CA ILE A 97 -156.45 22.44 -35.92
C ILE A 97 -157.75 22.42 -35.11
N GLY A 98 -158.60 21.41 -35.31
CA GLY A 98 -159.90 21.28 -34.64
C GLY A 98 -159.82 21.02 -33.14
N ASN A 99 -158.74 20.42 -32.65
CA ASN A 99 -158.49 20.31 -31.20
C ASN A 99 -158.13 21.66 -30.56
N HIS A 100 -157.62 22.62 -31.33
CA HIS A 100 -157.29 23.95 -30.84
C HIS A 100 -158.46 24.93 -30.99
N PHE A 101 -159.18 24.88 -32.11
CA PHE A 101 -160.38 25.69 -32.35
C PHE A 101 -161.62 24.79 -32.34
N ILE A 102 -162.23 24.63 -31.17
CA ILE A 102 -163.37 23.71 -30.94
C ILE A 102 -164.54 24.03 -31.89
N GLU A 103 -164.80 25.32 -32.15
CA GLU A 103 -165.87 25.82 -33.02
C GLU A 103 -165.78 25.34 -34.48
N VAL A 104 -164.62 24.82 -34.88
CA VAL A 104 -164.24 24.57 -36.29
C VAL A 104 -164.03 23.09 -36.57
N LYS A 105 -163.94 22.25 -35.52
CA LYS A 105 -163.53 20.85 -35.61
C LYS A 105 -164.38 20.05 -36.59
N ASP A 106 -165.68 19.96 -36.31
CA ASP A 106 -166.60 19.18 -37.13
C ASP A 106 -166.86 19.87 -38.46
N THR A 107 -166.83 21.20 -38.49
CA THR A 107 -167.07 22.01 -39.69
C THR A 107 -165.97 21.84 -40.73
N LEU A 108 -164.69 21.83 -40.31
CA LEU A 108 -163.52 21.64 -41.18
C LEU A 108 -163.37 20.19 -41.64
N LEU A 109 -163.62 19.22 -40.75
CA LEU A 109 -163.61 17.80 -41.12
C LEU A 109 -164.72 17.48 -42.12
N ASN A 110 -165.95 17.96 -41.86
CA ASN A 110 -167.07 17.82 -42.79
C ASN A 110 -166.79 18.50 -44.13
N PHE A 111 -166.17 19.69 -44.11
CA PHE A 111 -165.75 20.37 -45.34
C PHE A 111 -164.77 19.51 -46.16
N LEU A 112 -163.74 18.92 -45.53
CA LEU A 112 -162.80 18.05 -46.24
C LEU A 112 -163.47 16.78 -46.78
N GLN A 113 -164.32 16.11 -45.99
CA GLN A 113 -165.06 14.92 -46.40
C GLN A 113 -165.99 15.20 -47.59
N LEU A 114 -166.79 16.27 -47.53
CA LEU A 114 -167.69 16.67 -48.62
C LEU A 114 -166.91 17.10 -49.85
N SER A 115 -165.81 17.83 -49.68
CA SER A 115 -165.00 18.34 -50.80
C SER A 115 -164.21 17.26 -51.55
N SER A 116 -164.13 16.04 -50.98
CA SER A 116 -163.46 14.86 -51.55
C SER A 116 -164.40 13.95 -52.36
N TYR A 117 -165.70 14.25 -52.41
CA TYR A 117 -166.71 13.48 -53.16
C TYR A 117 -166.85 14.00 -54.60
N ASN A 118 -166.77 13.11 -55.61
CA ASN A 118 -166.57 13.46 -57.03
C ASN A 118 -167.83 13.68 -57.89
N LYS A 119 -169.06 13.61 -57.34
CA LYS A 119 -170.31 13.87 -58.10
C LYS A 119 -170.99 15.15 -57.64
N SER A 120 -171.10 16.12 -58.55
CA SER A 120 -171.58 17.48 -58.29
C SER A 120 -173.10 17.59 -58.39
N SER A 121 -173.77 17.73 -57.24
CA SER A 121 -175.14 18.23 -57.10
C SER A 121 -175.09 19.71 -56.67
N GLU A 122 -176.01 20.54 -57.17
CA GLU A 122 -176.10 21.96 -56.76
C GLU A 122 -176.20 22.14 -55.24
N LEU A 123 -176.93 21.26 -54.55
CA LEU A 123 -177.06 21.26 -53.09
C LEU A 123 -175.72 20.99 -52.38
N LEU A 124 -174.89 20.12 -52.95
CA LEU A 124 -173.56 19.81 -52.43
C LEU A 124 -172.62 21.01 -52.57
N MET A 125 -172.65 21.68 -53.72
CA MET A 125 -171.84 22.88 -53.97
C MET A 125 -172.24 24.03 -53.06
N ALA A 126 -173.55 24.27 -52.88
CA ALA A 126 -174.05 25.27 -51.95
C ALA A 126 -173.66 24.95 -50.49
N SER A 127 -173.71 23.68 -50.07
CA SER A 127 -173.30 23.25 -48.73
C SER A 127 -171.79 23.41 -48.49
N ILE A 128 -170.97 23.13 -49.51
CA ILE A 128 -169.51 23.36 -49.45
C ILE A 128 -169.21 24.85 -49.36
N GLU A 129 -169.92 25.70 -50.10
CA GLU A 129 -169.72 27.16 -50.09
C GLU A 129 -170.15 27.79 -48.76
N GLN A 130 -171.31 27.38 -48.22
CA GLN A 130 -171.77 27.82 -46.90
C GLN A 130 -170.76 27.45 -45.80
N LYS A 131 -170.31 26.18 -45.77
CA LYS A 131 -169.30 25.75 -44.78
C LYS A 131 -167.96 26.43 -45.01
N SER A 132 -167.54 26.65 -46.25
CA SER A 132 -166.28 27.32 -46.57
C SER A 132 -166.27 28.79 -46.13
N ASN A 133 -167.39 29.50 -46.26
CA ASN A 133 -167.52 30.89 -45.80
C ASN A 133 -167.43 30.99 -44.27
N ASN A 134 -167.99 30.03 -43.52
CA ASN A 134 -167.82 29.98 -42.06
C ASN A 134 -166.38 29.73 -41.62
N LEU A 135 -165.60 29.00 -42.44
CA LEU A 135 -164.20 28.68 -42.16
C LEU A 135 -163.23 29.80 -42.59
N LYS A 136 -163.66 30.72 -43.46
CA LYS A 136 -162.81 31.72 -44.11
C LYS A 136 -162.19 32.75 -43.15
N PRO A 137 -162.84 33.24 -42.07
CA PRO A 137 -162.23 34.20 -41.15
C PRO A 137 -161.14 33.61 -40.26
N ILE A 138 -161.15 32.29 -40.02
CA ILE A 138 -160.34 31.67 -38.96
C ILE A 138 -158.89 31.43 -39.45
N PRO A 139 -157.85 31.87 -38.71
CA PRO A 139 -156.46 31.64 -39.08
C PRO A 139 -155.94 30.30 -38.53
N PHE A 140 -155.95 29.25 -39.35
CA PHE A 140 -155.50 27.90 -38.94
C PHE A 140 -154.06 27.86 -38.40
N THR A 141 -153.18 28.73 -38.89
CA THR A 141 -151.77 28.82 -38.47
C THR A 141 -151.60 29.16 -36.98
N ASN A 142 -152.61 29.71 -36.30
CA ASN A 142 -152.50 30.05 -34.88
C ASN A 142 -152.59 28.82 -33.96
N ALA A 143 -153.03 27.67 -34.46
CA ALA A 143 -153.03 26.42 -33.69
C ALA A 143 -151.63 25.87 -33.35
N ILE A 144 -150.55 26.46 -33.91
CA ILE A 144 -149.17 26.15 -33.56
C ILE A 144 -148.46 27.42 -33.09
N SER A 145 -147.93 27.38 -31.88
CA SER A 145 -147.13 28.45 -31.28
C SER A 145 -145.65 28.05 -31.20
N PHE A 146 -144.77 28.88 -31.79
CA PHE A 146 -143.32 28.68 -31.68
C PHE A 146 -142.80 28.89 -30.25
N SER A 147 -143.55 29.60 -29.40
CA SER A 147 -143.22 29.83 -27.99
C SER A 147 -143.16 28.55 -27.16
N SER A 148 -143.81 27.47 -27.60
CA SER A 148 -143.76 26.15 -26.95
C SER A 148 -142.35 25.55 -26.94
N ASN A 149 -141.47 25.95 -27.87
CA ASN A 149 -140.10 25.46 -27.96
C ASN A 149 -139.17 26.01 -26.86
N LYS A 150 -139.59 27.05 -26.12
CA LYS A 150 -138.83 27.60 -25.00
C LYS A 150 -138.53 26.56 -23.92
N LYS A 151 -139.35 25.52 -23.77
CA LYS A 151 -139.12 24.42 -22.83
C LYS A 151 -137.85 23.61 -23.15
N PHE A 152 -137.38 23.63 -24.40
CA PHE A 152 -136.17 22.92 -24.84
C PHE A 152 -134.91 23.79 -24.80
N LEU A 153 -135.05 25.09 -24.55
CA LEU A 153 -133.93 26.04 -24.46
C LEU A 153 -132.89 25.69 -23.37
N PRO A 154 -133.25 25.11 -22.19
CA PRO A 154 -132.26 24.70 -21.20
C PRO A 154 -131.22 23.70 -21.71
N TYR A 155 -131.59 22.79 -22.62
CA TYR A 155 -130.67 21.81 -23.21
C TYR A 155 -129.59 22.45 -24.10
N LEU A 156 -129.85 23.65 -24.61
CA LEU A 156 -128.88 24.45 -25.35
C LEU A 156 -128.09 25.39 -24.43
N ILE A 157 -128.79 26.01 -23.47
CA ILE A 157 -128.18 27.00 -22.56
C ILE A 157 -127.14 26.35 -21.64
N LEU A 158 -127.41 25.15 -21.10
CA LEU A 158 -126.51 24.49 -20.16
C LEU A 158 -125.09 24.24 -20.72
N PRO A 159 -124.92 23.59 -21.90
CA PRO A 159 -123.59 23.40 -22.48
C PRO A 159 -122.93 24.72 -22.94
N VAL A 160 -123.72 25.70 -23.40
CA VAL A 160 -123.19 27.04 -23.75
C VAL A 160 -122.67 27.77 -22.50
N LEU A 161 -123.42 27.73 -21.40
CA LEU A 161 -123.02 28.33 -20.12
C LEU A 161 -121.76 27.63 -19.58
N PHE A 162 -121.66 26.31 -19.71
CA PHE A 162 -120.46 25.55 -19.32
C PHE A 162 -119.23 26.01 -20.10
N LEU A 163 -119.32 26.17 -21.43
CA LEU A 163 -118.22 26.69 -22.25
C LEU A 163 -117.84 28.12 -21.87
N VAL A 164 -118.83 29.00 -21.63
CA VAL A 164 -118.58 30.40 -21.23
C VAL A 164 -117.89 30.48 -19.86
N LEU A 165 -118.36 29.71 -18.87
CA LEU A 165 -117.72 29.62 -17.55
C LEU A 165 -116.29 29.09 -17.65
N PHE A 166 -116.05 28.10 -18.51
CA PHE A 166 -114.73 27.52 -18.72
C PHE A 166 -113.75 28.51 -19.38
N PHE A 167 -114.24 29.33 -20.33
CA PHE A 167 -113.46 30.40 -20.95
C PHE A 167 -113.14 31.54 -19.96
N ILE A 168 -114.10 31.95 -19.11
CA ILE A 168 -113.90 33.01 -18.11
C ILE A 168 -112.97 32.56 -16.98
N SER A 169 -112.95 31.26 -16.64
CA SER A 169 -112.05 30.68 -15.62
C SER A 169 -110.56 30.70 -15.99
N GLY A 170 -110.18 31.21 -17.17
CA GLY A 170 -108.79 31.22 -17.64
C GLY A 170 -108.26 29.84 -18.08
N ASN A 171 -109.12 28.81 -18.08
CA ASN A 171 -108.78 27.44 -18.46
C ASN A 171 -108.97 27.17 -19.95
N SER A 172 -108.97 28.21 -20.80
CA SER A 172 -109.17 28.10 -22.25
C SER A 172 -108.17 27.15 -22.93
N ASN A 173 -106.94 27.05 -22.39
CA ASN A 173 -105.89 26.16 -22.88
C ASN A 173 -106.24 24.67 -22.76
N ILE A 174 -107.08 24.28 -21.80
CA ILE A 174 -107.48 22.88 -21.61
C ILE A 174 -108.38 22.43 -22.77
N ILE A 175 -109.33 23.27 -23.18
CA ILE A 175 -110.21 23.01 -24.32
C ILE A 175 -109.44 23.14 -25.63
N SER A 176 -108.61 24.19 -25.80
CA SER A 176 -107.89 24.41 -27.05
C SER A 176 -106.82 23.35 -27.33
N ASN A 177 -106.07 22.92 -26.31
CA ASN A 177 -105.02 21.91 -26.48
C ASN A 177 -105.61 20.50 -26.65
N SER A 178 -106.70 20.18 -25.94
CA SER A 178 -107.40 18.92 -26.17
C SER A 178 -108.07 18.89 -27.55
N LEU A 179 -108.67 19.99 -28.01
CA LEU A 179 -109.20 20.10 -29.37
C LEU A 179 -108.11 19.94 -30.42
N ASN A 180 -106.97 20.61 -30.25
CA ASN A 180 -105.85 20.52 -31.17
C ASN A 180 -105.29 19.08 -31.27
N ARG A 181 -105.24 18.36 -30.14
CA ARG A 181 -104.80 16.95 -30.09
C ARG A 181 -105.80 15.97 -30.69
N VAL A 182 -107.11 16.16 -30.48
CA VAL A 182 -108.15 15.31 -31.07
C VAL A 182 -108.22 15.52 -32.59
N VAL A 183 -108.09 16.76 -33.07
CA VAL A 183 -108.12 17.09 -34.51
C VAL A 183 -106.86 16.59 -35.22
N HIS A 184 -105.67 16.76 -34.62
CA HIS A 184 -104.41 16.26 -35.15
C HIS A 184 -104.05 14.88 -34.57
N PHE A 185 -104.97 13.92 -34.67
CA PHE A 185 -104.84 12.59 -34.07
C PHE A 185 -103.61 11.78 -34.53
N GLN A 186 -102.97 12.15 -35.64
CA GLN A 186 -101.76 11.49 -36.19
C GLN A 186 -100.42 12.06 -35.69
N THR A 187 -100.42 13.14 -34.90
CA THR A 187 -99.18 13.79 -34.41
C THR A 187 -98.73 13.23 -33.06
N VAL A 188 -97.43 12.94 -32.91
CA VAL A 188 -96.83 12.40 -31.67
C VAL A 188 -96.56 13.57 -30.70
N TYR A 189 -97.32 13.63 -29.60
CA TYR A 189 -97.08 14.58 -28.53
C TYR A 189 -96.40 13.87 -27.36
N THR A 190 -95.17 14.26 -27.01
CA THR A 190 -94.49 13.85 -25.77
C THR A 190 -94.64 14.93 -24.70
N PRO A 191 -94.74 14.55 -23.40
CA PRO A 191 -94.81 15.54 -22.32
C PRO A 191 -93.48 16.32 -22.22
N PRO A 192 -93.49 17.62 -21.85
CA PRO A 192 -92.26 18.39 -21.65
C PRO A 192 -91.38 17.75 -20.57
N ALA A 193 -90.08 17.57 -20.89
CA ALA A 193 -89.12 16.97 -19.98
C ALA A 193 -88.91 17.88 -18.75
N PRO A 194 -88.91 17.34 -17.52
CA PRO A 194 -88.94 18.14 -16.30
C PRO A 194 -87.60 18.84 -15.97
N PHE A 195 -86.47 18.41 -16.56
CA PHE A 195 -85.13 19.01 -16.43
C PHE A 195 -84.14 18.51 -17.50
N TYR A 196 -82.98 19.15 -17.63
CA TYR A 196 -81.82 18.70 -18.42
C TYR A 196 -80.50 18.87 -17.66
N PHE A 197 -79.46 18.12 -18.05
CA PHE A 197 -78.13 18.18 -17.45
C PHE A 197 -77.22 19.18 -18.17
N SER A 198 -76.64 20.12 -17.42
CA SER A 198 -75.63 21.08 -17.87
C SER A 198 -74.27 20.73 -17.28
N LEU A 199 -73.25 20.62 -18.13
CA LEU A 199 -71.88 20.34 -17.71
C LEU A 199 -71.24 21.64 -17.17
N LEU A 200 -70.67 21.59 -15.96
CA LEU A 200 -70.03 22.75 -15.34
C LEU A 200 -68.51 22.82 -15.61
N ASN A 201 -67.87 21.71 -15.99
CA ASN A 201 -66.46 21.70 -16.37
C ASN A 201 -66.26 22.45 -17.70
N LYS A 202 -65.26 23.34 -17.75
CA LYS A 202 -64.88 24.08 -18.96
C LYS A 202 -64.30 23.15 -20.04
N ASP A 203 -63.45 22.21 -19.63
CA ASP A 203 -62.78 21.24 -20.51
C ASP A 203 -62.87 19.83 -19.91
N LEU A 204 -63.02 18.82 -20.78
CA LEU A 204 -63.05 17.39 -20.42
C LEU A 204 -61.69 16.74 -20.74
N THR A 205 -60.64 17.25 -20.09
CA THR A 205 -59.28 16.72 -20.25
C THR A 205 -58.66 16.41 -18.90
N THR A 206 -58.01 15.25 -18.76
CA THR A 206 -57.22 14.91 -17.58
C THR A 206 -55.86 14.35 -17.99
N GLN A 207 -54.90 14.37 -17.07
CA GLN A 207 -53.60 13.72 -17.26
C GLN A 207 -53.74 12.24 -16.91
N GLN A 208 -52.98 11.39 -17.60
CA GLN A 208 -52.93 9.96 -17.30
C GLN A 208 -52.59 9.73 -15.82
N ASN A 209 -53.30 8.80 -15.19
CA ASN A 209 -53.22 8.47 -13.76
C ASN A 209 -53.68 9.57 -12.77
N LYS A 210 -54.32 10.65 -13.22
CA LYS A 210 -54.96 11.63 -12.33
C LYS A 210 -56.47 11.45 -12.27
N ASP A 211 -56.99 11.70 -11.07
CA ASP A 211 -58.43 11.73 -10.84
C ASP A 211 -59.07 12.93 -11.56
N PHE A 212 -60.21 12.72 -12.20
CA PHE A 212 -60.99 13.78 -12.83
C PHE A 212 -62.36 13.89 -12.18
N VAL A 213 -62.66 15.06 -11.61
CA VAL A 213 -63.96 15.36 -11.00
C VAL A 213 -64.87 16.00 -12.05
N LEU A 214 -65.85 15.24 -12.49
CA LEU A 214 -66.94 15.68 -13.34
C LEU A 214 -68.01 16.37 -12.48
N ASN A 215 -68.34 17.63 -12.77
CA ASN A 215 -69.36 18.42 -12.10
C ASN A 215 -70.50 18.71 -13.08
N ILE A 216 -71.72 18.35 -12.69
CA ILE A 216 -72.91 18.43 -13.51
C ILE A 216 -74.00 19.15 -12.72
N LYS A 217 -74.79 19.99 -13.39
CA LYS A 217 -75.97 20.65 -12.81
C LYS A 217 -77.24 20.27 -13.55
N SER A 218 -78.25 19.82 -12.84
CA SER A 218 -79.61 19.66 -13.37
C SER A 218 -80.33 21.02 -13.36
N VAL A 219 -80.88 21.41 -14.52
CA VAL A 219 -81.59 22.67 -14.73
C VAL A 219 -83.00 22.35 -15.25
N GLY A 220 -84.04 22.71 -14.48
CA GLY A 220 -85.44 22.45 -14.83
C GLY A 220 -86.41 22.70 -13.68
N SER A 221 -87.69 22.40 -13.90
CA SER A 221 -88.76 22.52 -12.90
C SER A 221 -88.72 21.44 -11.81
N VAL A 222 -87.98 20.35 -12.01
CA VAL A 222 -87.79 19.27 -11.05
C VAL A 222 -86.30 18.94 -10.93
N ILE A 223 -85.80 18.83 -9.70
CA ILE A 223 -84.43 18.39 -9.43
C ILE A 223 -84.48 16.88 -9.12
N PRO A 224 -83.75 16.03 -9.86
CA PRO A 224 -83.72 14.59 -9.57
C PRO A 224 -83.04 14.33 -8.22
N GLU A 225 -83.52 13.36 -7.45
CA GLU A 225 -82.86 12.95 -6.19
C GLU A 225 -81.53 12.22 -6.47
N ASN A 226 -81.53 11.35 -7.49
CA ASN A 226 -80.38 10.55 -7.90
C ASN A 226 -80.15 10.67 -9.41
N ALA A 227 -78.88 10.74 -9.81
CA ALA A 227 -78.46 10.68 -11.20
C ALA A 227 -77.29 9.70 -11.30
N SER A 228 -77.18 8.99 -12.41
CA SER A 228 -76.13 8.02 -12.69
C SER A 228 -75.34 8.43 -13.93
N ILE A 229 -74.07 8.05 -13.96
CA ILE A 229 -73.19 8.14 -15.12
C ILE A 229 -73.00 6.73 -15.69
N ILE A 230 -73.12 6.62 -17.01
CA ILE A 230 -72.89 5.37 -17.74
C ILE A 230 -71.58 5.51 -18.49
N ILE A 231 -70.67 4.58 -18.25
CA ILE A 231 -69.33 4.51 -18.83
C ILE A 231 -69.18 3.12 -19.46
N GLY A 232 -69.15 3.04 -20.79
CA GLY A 232 -69.27 1.76 -21.49
C GLY A 232 -70.62 1.09 -21.18
N ASP A 233 -70.59 -0.12 -20.61
CA ASP A 233 -71.78 -0.88 -20.19
C ASP A 233 -72.09 -0.79 -18.69
N GLU A 234 -71.29 -0.02 -17.93
CA GLU A 234 -71.40 0.07 -16.47
C GLU A 234 -72.10 1.37 -16.03
N GLU A 235 -72.98 1.26 -15.03
CA GLU A 235 -73.76 2.37 -14.47
C GLU A 235 -73.31 2.68 -13.04
N TYR A 236 -72.93 3.94 -12.79
CA TYR A 236 -72.44 4.43 -11.49
C TYR A 236 -73.30 5.58 -10.98
N PHE A 237 -73.61 5.60 -9.68
CA PHE A 237 -74.35 6.73 -9.10
C PHE A 237 -73.45 7.97 -8.91
N LEU A 238 -73.97 9.14 -9.27
CA LEU A 238 -73.34 10.43 -9.01
C LEU A 238 -73.53 10.83 -7.53
N GLU A 239 -72.53 11.49 -6.96
CA GLU A 239 -72.62 12.08 -5.62
C GLU A 239 -73.45 13.38 -5.68
N ASN A 240 -74.56 13.44 -4.94
CA ASN A 240 -75.41 14.62 -4.88
C ASN A 240 -74.82 15.68 -3.92
N LYS A 241 -74.52 16.87 -4.44
CA LYS A 241 -73.97 18.02 -3.67
C LYS A 241 -75.03 19.07 -3.30
N GLY A 242 -76.31 18.78 -3.55
CA GLY A 242 -77.44 19.69 -3.28
C GLY A 242 -77.69 20.72 -4.37
N ASN A 243 -78.91 21.30 -4.37
CA ASN A 243 -79.39 22.27 -5.38
C ASN A 243 -79.22 21.83 -6.85
N GLY A 244 -79.36 20.52 -7.10
CA GLY A 244 -79.24 19.93 -8.44
C GLY A 244 -77.81 19.81 -8.96
N ASN A 245 -76.78 19.99 -8.12
CA ASN A 245 -75.39 19.72 -8.49
C ASN A 245 -75.00 18.28 -8.15
N PHE A 246 -74.36 17.61 -9.11
CA PHE A 246 -73.90 16.23 -9.01
C PHE A 246 -72.44 16.12 -9.41
N ASN A 247 -71.70 15.29 -8.68
CA ASN A 247 -70.29 15.06 -8.93
C ASN A 247 -69.98 13.58 -9.14
N TYR A 248 -69.04 13.30 -10.02
CA TYR A 248 -68.45 11.97 -10.16
C TYR A 248 -66.94 12.07 -10.35
N THR A 249 -66.20 11.23 -9.64
CA THR A 249 -64.75 11.21 -9.72
C THR A 249 -64.31 9.99 -10.52
N PHE A 250 -63.80 10.22 -11.73
CA PHE A 250 -63.06 9.20 -12.45
C PHE A 250 -61.72 9.02 -11.74
N LYS A 251 -61.53 7.89 -11.07
CA LYS A 251 -60.27 7.59 -10.37
C LYS A 251 -59.23 7.04 -11.34
N ASN A 252 -58.01 7.55 -11.27
CA ASN A 252 -56.84 7.02 -11.97
C ASN A 252 -57.08 6.74 -13.47
N VAL A 253 -57.44 7.78 -14.23
CA VAL A 253 -57.88 7.62 -15.63
C VAL A 253 -56.70 7.23 -16.52
N LEU A 254 -56.74 6.02 -17.08
CA LEU A 254 -55.65 5.45 -17.90
C LEU A 254 -55.75 5.82 -19.37
N SER A 255 -56.97 5.89 -19.92
CA SER A 255 -57.25 6.12 -21.34
C SER A 255 -58.51 6.96 -21.54
N SER A 256 -58.63 7.57 -22.73
CA SER A 256 -59.77 8.42 -23.06
C SER A 256 -61.07 7.60 -23.02
N THR A 257 -62.09 8.13 -22.35
CA THR A 257 -63.29 7.37 -21.98
C THR A 257 -64.57 8.15 -22.34
N ASN A 258 -65.52 7.50 -23.00
CA ASN A 258 -66.83 8.08 -23.34
C ASN A 258 -67.85 7.79 -22.24
N PHE A 259 -68.74 8.75 -21.98
CA PHE A 259 -69.77 8.63 -20.95
C PHE A 259 -71.01 9.48 -21.25
N TYR A 260 -72.14 9.13 -20.64
CA TYR A 260 -73.34 9.97 -20.62
C TYR A 260 -74.06 9.86 -19.27
N ILE A 261 -74.96 10.78 -18.98
CA ILE A 261 -75.64 10.90 -17.68
C ILE A 261 -77.10 10.51 -17.85
N LYS A 262 -77.64 9.77 -16.88
CA LYS A 262 -79.01 9.28 -16.87
C LYS A 262 -79.65 9.58 -15.51
N SER A 263 -80.90 10.01 -15.52
CA SER A 263 -81.73 10.02 -14.31
C SER A 263 -83.19 9.80 -14.70
N ASN A 264 -83.80 8.77 -14.12
CA ASN A 264 -85.15 8.33 -14.48
C ASN A 264 -85.29 8.13 -16.01
N ALA A 265 -86.15 8.92 -16.66
CA ALA A 265 -86.41 8.87 -18.10
C ALA A 265 -85.64 9.95 -18.91
N VAL A 266 -84.77 10.74 -18.27
CA VAL A 266 -84.01 11.82 -18.92
C VAL A 266 -82.54 11.42 -19.07
N THR A 267 -82.05 11.44 -20.31
CA THR A 267 -80.67 11.11 -20.67
C THR A 267 -79.96 12.33 -21.27
N SER A 268 -78.70 12.55 -20.90
CA SER A 268 -77.87 13.60 -21.52
C SER A 268 -77.35 13.20 -22.90
N LYS A 269 -76.73 14.15 -23.60
CA LYS A 269 -75.84 13.83 -24.73
C LYS A 269 -74.60 13.08 -24.23
N GLU A 270 -73.93 12.39 -25.15
CA GLU A 270 -72.67 11.70 -24.90
C GLU A 270 -71.49 12.69 -24.84
N TYR A 271 -70.54 12.41 -23.95
CA TYR A 271 -69.35 13.21 -23.68
C TYR A 271 -68.11 12.30 -23.72
N SER A 272 -66.93 12.87 -24.00
CA SER A 272 -65.65 12.14 -24.01
C SER A 272 -64.63 12.84 -23.13
N LEU A 273 -64.07 12.11 -22.16
CA LEU A 273 -62.96 12.55 -21.32
C LEU A 273 -61.65 12.18 -22.01
N LYS A 274 -60.90 13.19 -22.49
CA LYS A 274 -59.62 12.97 -23.16
C LYS A 274 -58.48 12.89 -22.15
N VAL A 275 -57.68 11.83 -22.24
CA VAL A 275 -56.47 11.65 -21.41
C VAL A 275 -55.24 12.13 -22.16
N ILE A 276 -54.41 12.92 -21.49
CA ILE A 276 -53.11 13.39 -21.98
C ILE A 276 -52.02 12.47 -21.40
N ASP A 277 -51.26 11.82 -22.28
CA ASP A 277 -50.13 10.98 -21.89
C ASP A 277 -49.07 11.81 -21.13
N VAL A 278 -48.60 11.25 -20.01
CA VAL A 278 -47.61 11.91 -19.16
C VAL A 278 -46.22 11.29 -19.35
N PRO A 279 -45.15 12.09 -19.32
CA PRO A 279 -43.78 11.58 -19.37
C PRO A 279 -43.51 10.64 -18.19
N THR A 280 -43.09 9.40 -18.43
CA THR A 280 -42.85 8.41 -17.37
C THR A 280 -41.53 7.67 -17.60
N ILE A 281 -40.69 7.57 -16.56
CA ILE A 281 -39.44 6.78 -16.62
C ILE A 281 -39.75 5.30 -16.48
N SER A 282 -39.28 4.48 -17.44
CA SER A 282 -39.48 3.02 -17.44
C SER A 282 -38.33 2.27 -16.80
N ASN A 283 -37.08 2.73 -17.01
CA ASN A 283 -35.89 2.12 -16.45
C ASN A 283 -34.82 3.19 -16.21
N PHE A 284 -34.14 3.08 -15.08
CA PHE A 284 -33.09 3.98 -14.64
C PHE A 284 -31.82 3.18 -14.34
N GLN A 285 -30.75 3.42 -15.09
CA GLN A 285 -29.48 2.73 -14.92
C GLN A 285 -28.33 3.73 -14.79
N MET A 286 -27.40 3.44 -13.87
CA MET A 286 -26.13 4.15 -13.74
C MET A 286 -25.00 3.19 -14.06
N VAL A 287 -24.21 3.52 -15.09
CA VAL A 287 -22.96 2.81 -15.40
C VAL A 287 -21.83 3.57 -14.74
N LEU A 288 -21.19 2.94 -13.75
CA LEU A 288 -20.10 3.50 -12.96
C LEU A 288 -18.77 3.09 -13.58
N GLN A 289 -18.00 4.07 -14.04
CA GLN A 289 -16.64 3.87 -14.54
C GLN A 289 -15.66 4.43 -13.51
N TYR A 290 -15.05 3.53 -12.75
CA TYR A 290 -14.10 3.88 -11.69
C TYR A 290 -12.76 4.37 -12.27
N PRO A 291 -12.05 5.27 -11.59
CA PRO A 291 -10.69 5.65 -11.96
C PRO A 291 -9.76 4.45 -12.10
N SER A 292 -8.87 4.49 -13.10
CA SER A 292 -8.01 3.35 -13.47
C SER A 292 -7.07 2.90 -12.35
N TYR A 293 -6.63 3.81 -11.48
CA TYR A 293 -5.70 3.53 -10.39
C TYR A 293 -6.31 2.62 -9.30
N LEU A 294 -7.64 2.61 -9.15
CA LEU A 294 -8.36 1.76 -8.19
C LEU A 294 -8.42 0.28 -8.61
N LYS A 295 -8.04 -0.05 -9.84
CA LYS A 295 -8.12 -1.42 -10.43
C LYS A 295 -9.50 -2.09 -10.28
N LYS A 296 -10.58 -1.30 -10.15
CA LYS A 296 -11.96 -1.79 -10.05
C LYS A 296 -12.62 -1.90 -11.43
N ASN A 297 -13.35 -2.98 -11.64
CA ASN A 297 -14.19 -3.16 -12.82
C ASN A 297 -15.42 -2.25 -12.77
N SER A 298 -15.88 -1.81 -13.94
CA SER A 298 -17.10 -1.02 -14.08
C SER A 298 -18.32 -1.77 -13.50
N GLU A 299 -19.21 -1.01 -12.87
CA GLU A 299 -20.40 -1.55 -12.19
C GLU A 299 -21.67 -0.91 -12.76
N ILE A 300 -22.78 -1.66 -12.77
CA ILE A 300 -24.09 -1.17 -13.25
C ILE A 300 -25.07 -1.22 -12.09
N LEU A 301 -25.58 -0.06 -11.69
CA LEU A 301 -26.63 0.07 -10.68
C LEU A 301 -27.98 0.29 -11.36
N GLN A 302 -28.99 -0.50 -11.00
CA GLN A 302 -30.35 -0.40 -11.54
C GLN A 302 -31.32 0.13 -10.49
N GLY A 303 -32.17 1.09 -10.88
CA GLY A 303 -33.36 1.51 -10.13
C GLY A 303 -33.14 2.42 -8.91
N SER A 304 -31.92 2.59 -8.40
CA SER A 304 -31.70 3.38 -7.18
C SER A 304 -31.64 4.88 -7.40
N GLY A 305 -31.08 5.33 -8.54
CA GLY A 305 -30.64 6.72 -8.78
C GLY A 305 -29.62 7.28 -7.77
N ASN A 306 -29.42 6.60 -6.64
CA ASN A 306 -28.45 6.92 -5.62
C ASN A 306 -27.24 5.98 -5.74
N ALA A 307 -26.04 6.52 -5.55
CA ALA A 307 -24.80 5.75 -5.58
C ALA A 307 -23.79 6.30 -4.55
N ILE A 308 -22.98 5.41 -4.00
CA ILE A 308 -21.80 5.78 -3.21
C ILE A 308 -20.58 5.39 -4.04
N VAL A 309 -19.82 6.38 -4.51
CA VAL A 309 -18.72 6.15 -5.45
C VAL A 309 -17.42 6.78 -4.94
N PRO A 310 -16.25 6.20 -5.27
CA PRO A 310 -14.97 6.87 -5.07
C PRO A 310 -14.88 8.17 -5.88
N GLU A 311 -14.14 9.14 -5.36
CA GLU A 311 -13.87 10.40 -6.05
C GLU A 311 -13.29 10.17 -7.46
N GLY A 312 -13.72 10.97 -8.44
CA GLY A 312 -13.26 10.87 -9.82
C GLY A 312 -13.98 9.83 -10.68
N THR A 313 -14.91 9.05 -10.11
CA THR A 313 -15.78 8.13 -10.86
C THR A 313 -16.60 8.89 -11.91
N ILE A 314 -16.65 8.35 -13.12
CA ILE A 314 -17.51 8.85 -14.19
C ILE A 314 -18.82 8.06 -14.13
N ILE A 315 -19.93 8.75 -13.90
CA ILE A 315 -21.25 8.16 -13.94
C ILE A 315 -21.87 8.46 -15.29
N ASN A 316 -22.38 7.41 -15.95
CA ASN A 316 -23.18 7.54 -17.15
C ASN A 316 -24.61 7.07 -16.84
N TRP A 317 -25.53 8.02 -16.76
CA TRP A 317 -26.95 7.78 -16.55
C TRP A 317 -27.58 7.38 -17.88
N LYS A 318 -28.23 6.21 -17.89
CA LYS A 318 -29.02 5.69 -19.00
C LYS A 318 -30.46 5.55 -18.55
N ILE A 319 -31.34 6.36 -19.11
CA ILE A 319 -32.75 6.40 -18.75
C ILE A 319 -33.59 6.02 -19.96
N ASN A 320 -34.42 5.00 -19.80
CA ASN A 320 -35.47 4.69 -20.74
C ASN A 320 -36.77 5.34 -20.22
N ALA A 321 -37.48 6.05 -21.09
CA ALA A 321 -38.70 6.76 -20.73
C ALA A 321 -39.74 6.66 -21.83
N LYS A 322 -41.02 6.56 -21.44
CA LYS A 322 -42.17 6.50 -22.35
C LYS A 322 -42.84 7.88 -22.43
N SER A 323 -43.40 8.19 -23.58
CA SER A 323 -44.14 9.45 -23.83
C SER A 323 -43.38 10.70 -23.36
N THR A 324 -42.04 10.68 -23.49
CA THR A 324 -41.11 11.69 -22.98
C THR A 324 -40.26 12.20 -24.14
N SER A 325 -40.21 13.51 -24.35
CA SER A 325 -39.40 14.12 -25.42
C SER A 325 -38.11 14.74 -24.88
N ASN A 326 -38.09 15.14 -23.61
CA ASN A 326 -36.91 15.71 -22.96
C ASN A 326 -36.82 15.24 -21.51
N ILE A 327 -35.58 14.98 -21.07
CA ILE A 327 -35.24 14.76 -19.68
C ILE A 327 -34.16 15.75 -19.32
N ASP A 328 -34.40 16.53 -18.27
CA ASP A 328 -33.47 17.52 -17.76
C ASP A 328 -32.83 17.04 -16.46
N PHE A 329 -31.51 17.18 -16.40
CA PHE A 329 -30.66 17.01 -15.23
C PHE A 329 -30.50 18.37 -14.52
N MET A 330 -30.96 18.47 -13.29
CA MET A 330 -30.85 19.70 -12.50
C MET A 330 -29.93 19.47 -11.29
N TYR A 331 -28.88 20.29 -11.18
CA TYR A 331 -27.94 20.29 -10.06
C TYR A 331 -27.47 21.73 -9.79
N ASN A 332 -27.44 22.18 -8.52
CA ASN A 332 -27.05 23.54 -8.12
C ASN A 332 -27.74 24.65 -8.93
N ASN A 333 -29.06 24.53 -9.16
CA ASN A 333 -29.86 25.42 -10.03
C ASN A 333 -29.38 25.54 -11.49
N LYS A 334 -28.42 24.72 -11.92
CA LYS A 334 -28.06 24.59 -13.34
C LYS A 334 -28.86 23.45 -13.97
N LYS A 335 -29.39 23.73 -15.15
CA LYS A 335 -30.20 22.83 -15.94
C LYS A 335 -29.38 22.36 -17.15
N SER A 336 -29.20 21.05 -17.27
CA SER A 336 -28.56 20.38 -18.41
C SER A 336 -29.53 19.34 -18.97
N SER A 337 -29.61 19.15 -20.28
CA SER A 337 -30.52 18.14 -20.86
C SER A 337 -29.79 16.83 -21.17
N PHE A 338 -30.47 15.70 -21.01
CA PHE A 338 -29.98 14.42 -21.48
C PHE A 338 -30.00 14.37 -23.01
N VAL A 339 -29.08 13.61 -23.60
CA VAL A 339 -29.03 13.38 -25.04
C VAL A 339 -29.73 12.07 -25.36
N LEU A 340 -30.78 12.11 -26.18
CA LEU A 340 -31.44 10.91 -26.70
C LEU A 340 -30.53 10.22 -27.73
N LYS A 341 -30.15 8.97 -27.46
CA LYS A 341 -29.41 8.09 -28.37
C LYS A 341 -30.20 6.79 -28.50
N GLU A 342 -30.71 6.52 -29.70
CA GLU A 342 -31.60 5.38 -29.97
C GLU A 342 -32.80 5.40 -29.02
N ASP A 343 -32.91 4.41 -28.11
CA ASP A 343 -34.01 4.23 -27.16
C ASP A 343 -33.70 4.76 -25.73
N PHE A 344 -32.54 5.38 -25.52
CA PHE A 344 -32.10 5.83 -24.19
C PHE A 344 -31.70 7.31 -24.15
N PHE A 345 -32.14 7.99 -23.09
CA PHE A 345 -31.61 9.28 -22.69
C PHE A 345 -30.30 9.07 -21.92
N THR A 346 -29.23 9.71 -22.37
CA THR A 346 -27.89 9.56 -21.78
C THR A 346 -27.34 10.89 -21.28
N TYR A 347 -26.73 10.86 -20.11
CA TYR A 347 -26.00 11.99 -19.54
C TYR A 347 -24.77 11.45 -18.82
N SER A 348 -23.64 12.14 -18.88
CA SER A 348 -22.41 11.71 -18.22
C SER A 348 -21.73 12.86 -17.49
N LEU A 349 -21.29 12.58 -16.27
CA LEU A 349 -20.63 13.55 -15.40
C LEU A 349 -19.53 12.85 -14.60
N LYS A 350 -18.39 13.51 -14.46
CA LYS A 350 -17.32 13.11 -13.53
C LYS A 350 -17.62 13.65 -12.15
N ILE A 351 -17.70 12.77 -11.17
CA ILE A 351 -18.09 13.08 -9.80
C ILE A 351 -16.84 13.48 -8.99
N LYS A 352 -16.81 14.72 -8.48
CA LYS A 352 -15.73 15.25 -7.63
C LYS A 352 -16.18 15.65 -6.22
N ASN A 353 -17.43 16.09 -6.09
CA ASN A 353 -18.07 16.42 -4.82
C ASN A 353 -19.42 15.72 -4.73
N GLU A 354 -19.93 15.60 -3.50
CA GLU A 354 -21.30 15.11 -3.27
C GLU A 354 -22.30 15.88 -4.15
N LEU A 355 -23.24 15.13 -4.72
CA LEU A 355 -24.08 15.60 -5.81
C LEU A 355 -25.54 15.23 -5.51
N ASP A 356 -26.31 16.22 -5.06
CA ASP A 356 -27.77 16.12 -4.97
C ASP A 356 -28.38 16.64 -6.27
N TYR A 357 -28.99 15.75 -7.05
CA TYR A 357 -29.51 16.10 -8.38
C TYR A 357 -30.97 15.70 -8.54
N GLN A 358 -31.64 16.37 -9.47
CA GLN A 358 -33.01 16.07 -9.84
C GLN A 358 -33.10 15.70 -11.31
N VAL A 359 -33.88 14.67 -11.62
CA VAL A 359 -34.24 14.29 -12.99
C VAL A 359 -35.66 14.74 -13.25
N ILE A 360 -35.85 15.55 -14.29
CA ILE A 360 -37.11 16.20 -14.62
C ILE A 360 -37.57 15.73 -15.99
N THR A 361 -38.73 15.10 -16.09
CA THR A 361 -39.29 14.61 -17.37
C THR A 361 -40.27 15.61 -17.98
N SER A 362 -40.24 15.74 -19.31
CA SER A 362 -41.14 16.61 -20.07
C SER A 362 -41.51 15.98 -21.43
N ASN A 363 -42.72 16.30 -21.92
CA ASN A 363 -43.12 16.07 -23.31
C ASN A 363 -43.75 17.33 -23.92
N SER A 364 -44.27 17.22 -25.13
CA SER A 364 -44.92 18.34 -25.84
C SER A 364 -46.18 18.88 -25.16
N ASN A 365 -46.87 18.06 -24.36
CA ASN A 365 -48.15 18.40 -23.74
C ASN A 365 -48.01 18.82 -22.26
N VAL A 366 -47.00 18.30 -21.56
CA VAL A 366 -46.76 18.52 -20.14
C VAL A 366 -45.27 18.73 -19.88
N ALA A 367 -44.92 19.92 -19.40
CA ALA A 367 -43.57 20.28 -19.00
C ALA A 367 -43.34 20.06 -17.50
N ASN A 368 -42.14 19.62 -17.14
CA ASN A 368 -41.69 19.40 -15.75
C ASN A 368 -42.63 18.51 -14.92
N PHE A 369 -43.06 17.39 -15.49
CA PHE A 369 -44.08 16.53 -14.89
C PHE A 369 -43.55 15.76 -13.67
N GLU A 370 -42.61 14.83 -13.88
CA GLU A 370 -42.01 14.05 -12.82
C GLU A 370 -40.67 14.66 -12.43
N LYS A 371 -40.46 14.87 -11.12
CA LYS A 371 -39.26 15.48 -10.55
C LYS A 371 -38.68 14.55 -9.50
N LEU A 372 -37.71 13.72 -9.88
CA LEU A 372 -37.13 12.71 -8.99
C LEU A 372 -35.80 13.20 -8.42
N ASN A 373 -35.70 13.26 -7.09
CA ASN A 373 -34.49 13.68 -6.39
C ASN A 373 -33.62 12.46 -6.05
N TYR A 374 -32.32 12.61 -6.28
CA TYR A 374 -31.32 11.58 -6.06
C TYR A 374 -30.05 12.20 -5.48
N GLN A 375 -29.22 11.36 -4.88
CA GLN A 375 -27.97 11.74 -4.26
C GLN A 375 -26.85 10.78 -4.65
N VAL A 376 -25.72 11.33 -5.06
CA VAL A 376 -24.45 10.61 -5.20
C VAL A 376 -23.51 11.05 -4.08
N SER A 377 -23.20 10.13 -3.17
CA SER A 377 -22.22 10.34 -2.11
C SER A 377 -20.82 9.94 -2.58
N ILE A 378 -19.80 10.63 -2.05
CA ILE A 378 -18.40 10.38 -2.39
C ILE A 378 -17.65 9.73 -1.23
N ILE A 379 -16.82 8.74 -1.57
CA ILE A 379 -15.74 8.28 -0.69
C ILE A 379 -14.44 8.94 -1.19
N LYS A 380 -13.89 9.84 -0.37
CA LYS A 380 -12.60 10.48 -0.66
C LYS A 380 -11.45 9.53 -0.34
N ASP A 381 -10.45 9.60 -1.20
CA ASP A 381 -9.19 8.87 -1.11
C ASP A 381 -8.35 9.41 0.06
N GLN A 382 -7.88 8.53 0.95
CA GLN A 382 -7.19 8.93 2.18
C GLN A 382 -5.72 9.31 1.93
N PHE A 383 -5.03 9.81 2.95
CA PHE A 383 -3.57 9.97 2.89
C PHE A 383 -2.92 8.64 3.26
N PRO A 384 -1.75 8.31 2.68
CA PRO A 384 -1.04 7.10 3.06
C PRO A 384 -0.55 7.22 4.51
N ILE A 385 -0.31 6.10 5.16
CA ILE A 385 0.19 6.01 6.53
C ILE A 385 1.60 5.42 6.48
N ILE A 386 2.51 6.01 7.25
CA ILE A 386 3.88 5.53 7.42
C ILE A 386 4.26 5.49 8.89
N SER A 387 4.76 4.34 9.33
CA SER A 387 5.38 4.15 10.64
C SER A 387 6.80 3.65 10.44
N ALA A 388 7.79 4.33 11.00
CA ALA A 388 9.19 3.92 10.91
C ALA A 388 9.84 4.01 12.29
N GLN A 389 10.62 3.01 12.64
CA GLN A 389 11.32 2.92 13.92
C GLN A 389 12.63 2.15 13.80
N PHE A 390 13.55 2.34 14.76
CA PHE A 390 14.77 1.54 14.83
C PHE A 390 14.44 0.08 15.15
N ALA A 391 15.24 -0.84 14.60
CA ALA A 391 15.19 -2.23 14.98
C ALA A 391 15.48 -2.40 16.49
N PRO A 392 14.77 -3.28 17.21
CA PRO A 392 15.05 -3.57 18.61
C PRO A 392 16.47 -4.10 18.82
N ASP A 393 17.15 -3.64 19.88
CA ASP A 393 18.52 -4.06 20.23
C ASP A 393 18.65 -5.58 20.43
N SER A 394 17.56 -6.25 20.81
CA SER A 394 17.50 -7.71 20.95
C SER A 394 17.80 -8.47 19.66
N LEU A 395 17.65 -7.84 18.49
CA LEU A 395 17.94 -8.44 17.18
C LEU A 395 19.44 -8.45 16.84
N LYS A 396 20.29 -7.84 17.68
CA LYS A 396 21.76 -7.81 17.55
C LYS A 396 22.25 -7.46 16.14
N VAL A 397 21.61 -6.50 15.47
CA VAL A 397 21.97 -6.11 14.10
C VAL A 397 23.13 -5.13 14.12
N GLU A 398 24.07 -5.24 13.17
CA GLU A 398 25.17 -4.28 13.06
C GLU A 398 24.63 -2.92 12.57
N GLY A 399 24.75 -1.90 13.41
CA GLY A 399 24.34 -0.53 13.09
C GLY A 399 22.85 -0.22 13.31
N LYS A 400 22.47 1.02 12.98
CA LYS A 400 21.12 1.54 13.21
C LYS A 400 20.22 1.26 12.01
N ILE A 401 19.58 0.09 12.02
CA ILE A 401 18.61 -0.29 10.98
C ILE A 401 17.24 0.28 11.32
N ILE A 402 16.55 0.82 10.30
CA ILE A 402 15.18 1.27 10.39
C ILE A 402 14.26 0.28 9.68
N ILE A 403 13.18 -0.05 10.36
CA ILE A 403 12.09 -0.86 9.85
C ILE A 403 10.89 0.06 9.67
N GLY A 404 10.41 0.18 8.44
CA GLY A 404 9.28 1.01 8.08
C GLY A 404 8.12 0.21 7.53
N GLN A 405 6.91 0.53 7.98
CA GLN A 405 5.64 0.00 7.49
C GLN A 405 4.88 1.12 6.82
N VAL A 406 4.34 0.83 5.63
CA VAL A 406 3.59 1.76 4.83
C VAL A 406 2.28 1.13 4.41
N SER A 407 1.19 1.89 4.47
CA SER A 407 -0.14 1.41 4.09
C SER A 407 -0.98 2.53 3.51
N ASP A 408 -1.87 2.16 2.59
CA ASP A 408 -2.80 3.02 1.89
C ASP A 408 -4.11 2.27 1.59
N ASP A 409 -5.18 2.97 1.24
CA ASP A 409 -6.49 2.37 0.94
C ASP A 409 -6.54 1.72 -0.46
N TYR A 410 -5.81 2.25 -1.44
CA TYR A 410 -5.84 1.76 -2.82
C TYR A 410 -4.47 1.38 -3.38
N GLY A 411 -3.38 1.95 -2.89
CA GLY A 411 -2.03 1.48 -3.20
C GLY A 411 -0.97 2.57 -3.17
N LEU A 412 0.27 2.12 -3.00
CA LEU A 412 1.44 2.98 -2.88
C LEU A 412 2.07 3.22 -4.26
N SER A 413 2.63 4.40 -4.49
CA SER A 413 3.30 4.74 -5.76
C SER A 413 4.79 5.01 -5.61
N LYS A 414 5.22 5.56 -4.48
CA LYS A 414 6.59 6.01 -4.29
C LYS A 414 6.99 6.03 -2.82
N LEU A 415 8.20 5.59 -2.51
CA LEU A 415 8.85 5.76 -1.22
C LEU A 415 10.21 6.43 -1.42
N GLN A 416 10.53 7.41 -0.59
CA GLN A 416 11.82 8.08 -0.62
C GLN A 416 12.29 8.43 0.78
N VAL A 417 13.61 8.43 1.00
CA VAL A 417 14.22 9.07 2.15
C VAL A 417 14.58 10.50 1.77
N VAL A 418 14.13 11.46 2.59
CA VAL A 418 14.46 12.88 2.46
C VAL A 418 15.42 13.22 3.59
N TYR A 419 16.56 13.81 3.26
CA TYR A 419 17.61 14.15 4.22
C TYR A 419 18.17 15.54 3.95
N TYR A 420 18.63 16.20 5.01
CA TYR A 420 19.18 17.56 4.97
C TYR A 420 20.16 17.80 6.11
N ASP A 421 21.09 18.73 5.89
CA ASP A 421 21.96 19.24 6.96
C ASP A 421 21.11 20.05 7.95
N LYS A 422 21.21 19.73 9.24
CA LYS A 422 20.50 20.41 10.31
C LYS A 422 20.77 21.93 10.34
N LYS A 423 21.95 22.39 9.89
CA LYS A 423 22.26 23.82 9.77
C LYS A 423 21.54 24.49 8.59
N ASN A 424 21.18 23.71 7.57
CA ASN A 424 20.56 24.17 6.32
C ASN A 424 19.27 23.40 5.98
N PRO A 425 18.20 23.52 6.79
CA PRO A 425 17.00 22.70 6.67
C PRO A 425 16.20 22.90 5.37
N ASN A 426 16.46 23.99 4.64
CA ASN A 426 15.77 24.30 3.38
C ASN A 426 16.34 23.53 2.18
N VAL A 427 17.53 22.93 2.29
CA VAL A 427 18.19 22.19 1.20
C VAL A 427 17.90 20.70 1.34
N LEU A 428 16.73 20.29 0.84
CA LEU A 428 16.28 18.89 0.92
C LEU A 428 16.89 18.05 -0.22
N LYS A 429 17.62 16.99 0.15
CA LYS A 429 18.08 15.95 -0.77
C LYS A 429 17.16 14.73 -0.64
N LYS A 430 16.96 13.99 -1.73
CA LYS A 430 16.00 12.88 -1.81
C LYS A 430 16.66 11.65 -2.44
N PHE A 431 16.39 10.48 -1.89
CA PHE A 431 16.84 9.19 -2.43
C PHE A 431 15.66 8.21 -2.49
N LEU A 432 15.47 7.56 -3.63
CA LEU A 432 14.33 6.68 -3.88
C LEU A 432 14.56 5.30 -3.24
N LEU A 433 13.55 4.76 -2.57
CA LEU A 433 13.54 3.41 -2.04
C LEU A 433 12.60 2.53 -2.86
N SER A 434 12.90 1.24 -2.95
CA SER A 434 12.02 0.28 -3.61
C SER A 434 10.76 0.05 -2.78
N ILE A 435 9.60 0.04 -3.44
CA ILE A 435 8.29 -0.19 -2.83
C ILE A 435 7.40 -0.95 -3.82
N LYS A 436 6.53 -1.82 -3.31
CA LYS A 436 5.51 -2.52 -4.10
C LYS A 436 4.29 -1.62 -4.32
N ASN A 437 3.69 -1.69 -5.51
CA ASN A 437 2.45 -0.98 -5.83
C ASN A 437 1.21 -1.74 -5.29
N GLU A 438 1.22 -2.02 -3.99
CA GLU A 438 0.17 -2.69 -3.22
C GLU A 438 -0.35 -1.75 -2.12
N ALA A 439 -1.46 -2.12 -1.46
CA ALA A 439 -2.06 -1.34 -0.38
C ALA A 439 -1.20 -1.32 0.89
N VAL A 440 -0.34 -2.31 1.10
CA VAL A 440 0.56 -2.40 2.26
C VAL A 440 1.92 -2.88 1.78
N ASP A 441 2.99 -2.30 2.31
CA ASP A 441 4.34 -2.79 2.10
C ASP A 441 5.22 -2.52 3.34
N GLN A 442 6.39 -3.17 3.38
CA GLN A 442 7.38 -2.98 4.42
C GLN A 442 8.74 -2.73 3.79
N PHE A 443 9.50 -1.79 4.35
CA PHE A 443 10.85 -1.50 3.92
C PHE A 443 11.84 -1.56 5.08
N ILE A 444 13.09 -1.83 4.72
CA ILE A 444 14.22 -1.86 5.64
C ILE A 444 15.29 -0.96 5.06
N TYR A 445 15.83 -0.09 5.90
CA TYR A 445 16.83 0.86 5.45
C TYR A 445 17.83 1.18 6.56
N SER A 446 19.10 1.17 6.22
CA SER A 446 20.19 1.64 7.07
C SER A 446 20.72 2.93 6.45
N PHE A 447 20.54 4.07 7.12
CA PHE A 447 21.04 5.35 6.63
C PHE A 447 22.54 5.46 6.97
N PRO A 448 23.43 5.88 6.04
CA PRO A 448 23.17 6.48 4.72
C PRO A 448 23.41 5.53 3.53
N SER A 449 22.94 4.28 3.57
CA SER A 449 23.18 3.31 2.48
C SER A 449 22.71 3.84 1.12
N GLY A 450 23.59 3.82 0.12
CA GLY A 450 23.35 4.38 -1.21
C GLY A 450 23.45 5.90 -1.32
N ILE A 451 23.82 6.60 -0.24
CA ILE A 451 23.91 8.07 -0.17
C ILE A 451 25.32 8.48 0.23
N LYS A 452 25.94 9.37 -0.55
CA LYS A 452 27.21 10.02 -0.18
C LYS A 452 26.92 11.26 0.66
N LEU A 453 27.35 11.24 1.92
CA LEU A 453 27.25 12.36 2.85
C LEU A 453 28.58 13.10 2.97
N GLU A 454 28.51 14.36 3.38
CA GLU A 454 29.67 15.13 3.78
C GLU A 454 29.98 14.81 5.25
N GLU A 455 31.25 14.56 5.54
CA GLU A 455 31.74 14.22 6.88
C GLU A 455 31.63 15.40 7.86
N GLY A 456 31.41 15.11 9.14
CA GLY A 456 31.33 16.10 10.22
C GLY A 456 29.99 16.85 10.30
N ILE A 457 28.97 16.40 9.57
CA ILE A 457 27.66 17.08 9.50
C ILE A 457 26.58 16.28 10.24
N ASN A 458 25.71 17.00 10.95
CA ASN A 458 24.49 16.46 11.54
C ASN A 458 23.37 16.50 10.50
N TYR A 459 23.00 15.32 10.00
CA TYR A 459 21.86 15.16 9.10
C TYR A 459 20.59 14.81 9.88
N GLU A 460 19.50 15.41 9.47
CA GLU A 460 18.16 14.97 9.84
C GLU A 460 17.49 14.37 8.60
N TYR A 461 16.78 13.25 8.78
CA TYR A 461 16.13 12.55 7.70
C TYR A 461 14.78 11.97 8.11
N TYR A 462 13.89 11.81 7.15
CA TYR A 462 12.60 11.17 7.31
C TYR A 462 12.24 10.42 6.04
N PHE A 463 11.31 9.47 6.15
CA PHE A 463 10.79 8.74 5.01
C PHE A 463 9.49 9.38 4.57
N GLU A 464 9.32 9.55 3.26
CA GLU A 464 8.12 10.09 2.65
C GLU A 464 7.55 9.06 1.68
N VAL A 465 6.31 8.67 1.93
CA VAL A 465 5.55 7.74 1.08
C VAL A 465 4.45 8.49 0.36
N PHE A 466 4.16 8.07 -0.87
CA PHE A 466 3.14 8.64 -1.75
C PHE A 466 2.08 7.59 -2.09
N ASP A 467 0.81 7.99 -2.06
CA ASP A 467 -0.32 7.19 -2.54
C ASP A 467 -0.33 7.08 -4.07
N ASN A 468 -1.33 6.40 -4.62
CA ASN A 468 -1.55 6.29 -6.07
C ASN A 468 -2.72 7.17 -6.58
N ASP A 469 -3.14 8.19 -5.81
CA ASP A 469 -4.24 9.10 -6.16
C ASP A 469 -3.87 10.00 -7.35
N ALA A 470 -4.22 9.53 -8.54
CA ALA A 470 -4.02 10.28 -9.78
C ALA A 470 -5.01 11.45 -9.97
N VAL A 471 -6.09 11.53 -9.17
CA VAL A 471 -7.15 12.53 -9.32
C VAL A 471 -6.78 13.83 -8.62
N ASN A 472 -6.16 13.76 -7.44
CA ASN A 472 -5.82 14.91 -6.60
C ASN A 472 -4.33 15.30 -6.61
N ASN A 473 -3.52 14.69 -7.48
CA ASN A 473 -2.06 14.63 -7.40
C ASN A 473 -1.62 13.86 -6.15
N PHE A 474 -0.72 12.88 -6.34
CA PHE A 474 -0.30 11.95 -5.30
C PHE A 474 -0.08 12.61 -3.94
N LYS A 475 -0.84 12.20 -2.93
CA LYS A 475 -0.70 12.73 -1.58
C LYS A 475 0.47 12.02 -0.89
N SER A 476 1.10 12.70 0.07
CA SER A 476 2.24 12.14 0.81
C SER A 476 2.07 12.19 2.31
N ALA A 477 2.70 11.23 2.98
CA ALA A 477 2.85 11.20 4.43
C ALA A 477 4.32 10.99 4.81
N LYS A 478 4.70 11.53 5.97
CA LYS A 478 6.08 11.55 6.45
C LYS A 478 6.21 10.78 7.76
N SER A 479 7.30 10.06 7.92
CA SER A 479 7.66 9.43 9.19
C SER A 479 8.11 10.47 10.21
N THR A 480 8.40 9.99 11.43
CA THR A 480 9.20 10.73 12.40
C THR A 480 10.59 11.09 11.81
N VAL A 481 11.19 12.14 12.35
CA VAL A 481 12.53 12.60 11.94
C VAL A 481 13.59 11.85 12.74
N PHE A 482 14.52 11.25 12.02
CA PHE A 482 15.69 10.57 12.55
C PHE A 482 16.92 11.47 12.42
N LYS A 483 17.92 11.22 13.29
CA LYS A 483 19.15 12.00 13.35
C LYS A 483 20.33 11.09 13.08
N HIS A 484 21.22 11.53 12.19
CA HIS A 484 22.47 10.87 11.86
C HIS A 484 23.60 11.89 11.90
N TYR A 485 24.69 11.53 12.54
CA TYR A 485 25.91 12.33 12.48
C TYR A 485 26.92 11.54 11.65
N GLU A 486 27.32 12.10 10.51
CA GLU A 486 28.36 11.48 9.69
C GLU A 486 29.71 11.78 10.33
N LEU A 487 30.30 10.76 10.95
CA LEU A 487 31.63 10.86 11.59
C LEU A 487 32.69 11.20 10.53
N THR A 488 33.63 12.07 10.87
CA THR A 488 34.85 12.26 10.07
C THR A 488 35.72 11.01 10.10
N THR A 489 36.64 10.90 9.15
CA THR A 489 37.64 9.81 9.14
C THR A 489 38.34 9.67 10.50
N ASP A 490 38.85 10.78 11.06
CA ASP A 490 39.47 10.80 12.39
C ASP A 490 38.52 10.33 13.50
N GLN A 491 37.25 10.77 13.47
CA GLN A 491 36.26 10.37 14.47
C GLN A 491 35.84 8.89 14.35
N LYS A 492 35.89 8.33 13.13
CA LYS A 492 35.68 6.89 12.89
C LYS A 492 36.83 6.10 13.50
N GLU A 493 38.07 6.55 13.30
CA GLU A 493 39.27 5.97 13.93
C GLU A 493 39.19 6.08 15.46
N ASP A 494 38.87 7.25 16.02
CA ASP A 494 38.73 7.46 17.47
C ASP A 494 37.65 6.56 18.09
N LYS A 495 36.52 6.38 17.39
CA LYS A 495 35.46 5.47 17.83
C LYS A 495 35.95 4.02 17.81
N LEU A 496 36.69 3.64 16.77
CA LEU A 496 37.27 2.31 16.65
C LEU A 496 38.28 2.06 17.78
N PHE A 497 39.17 3.01 18.09
CA PHE A 497 40.09 2.94 19.24
C PHE A 497 39.35 2.74 20.58
N LYS A 498 38.20 3.42 20.78
CA LYS A 498 37.40 3.27 22.01
C LYS A 498 36.72 1.91 22.11
N GLU A 499 35.99 1.50 21.08
CA GLU A 499 35.36 0.17 21.01
C GLU A 499 36.39 -0.94 21.22
N GLN A 500 37.57 -0.73 20.65
CA GLN A 500 38.70 -1.61 20.78
C GLN A 500 39.24 -1.69 22.21
N ASN A 501 39.43 -0.57 22.89
CA ASN A 501 39.89 -0.56 24.28
C ASN A 501 38.87 -1.25 25.20
N GLU A 502 37.57 -1.08 24.97
CA GLU A 502 36.51 -1.79 25.69
C GLU A 502 36.55 -3.31 25.46
N ASN A 503 36.75 -3.73 24.20
CA ASN A 503 36.90 -5.14 23.84
C ASN A 503 38.14 -5.77 24.49
N ILE A 504 39.28 -5.07 24.44
CA ILE A 504 40.52 -5.48 25.09
C ILE A 504 40.32 -5.66 26.60
N ASN A 505 39.76 -4.66 27.28
CA ASN A 505 39.53 -4.71 28.72
C ASN A 505 38.57 -5.85 29.12
N SER A 506 37.60 -6.16 28.27
CA SER A 506 36.68 -7.28 28.48
C SER A 506 37.39 -8.61 28.31
N LEU A 507 38.25 -8.74 27.29
CA LEU A 507 39.09 -9.91 27.08
C LEU A 507 40.08 -10.12 28.23
N GLU A 508 40.72 -9.07 28.75
CA GLU A 508 41.61 -9.19 29.93
C GLU A 508 40.90 -9.69 31.18
N LYS A 509 39.67 -9.23 31.44
CA LYS A 509 38.84 -9.76 32.53
C LYS A 509 38.51 -11.23 32.29
N SER A 510 38.25 -11.61 31.05
CA SER A 510 38.04 -12.99 30.61
C SER A 510 39.27 -13.85 30.92
N LEU A 511 40.47 -13.40 30.53
CA LEU A 511 41.74 -14.10 30.79
C LEU A 511 41.99 -14.28 32.30
N LYS A 512 41.73 -13.26 33.13
CA LYS A 512 41.82 -13.39 34.60
C LYS A 512 40.84 -14.40 35.18
N ASN A 513 39.67 -14.58 34.56
CA ASN A 513 38.72 -15.62 34.96
C ASN A 513 39.18 -17.00 34.50
N GLN A 514 39.82 -17.09 33.32
CA GLN A 514 40.43 -18.32 32.83
C GLN A 514 41.52 -18.85 33.78
N ASP A 515 42.39 -17.98 34.31
CA ASP A 515 43.39 -18.36 35.31
C ASP A 515 42.77 -18.95 36.60
N LYS A 516 41.60 -18.41 37.01
CA LYS A 516 40.84 -18.96 38.14
C LYS A 516 40.28 -20.34 37.80
N GLN A 517 39.76 -20.55 36.59
CA GLN A 517 39.28 -21.88 36.16
C GLN A 517 40.42 -22.91 36.14
N ILE A 518 41.60 -22.55 35.62
CA ILE A 518 42.79 -23.40 35.66
C ILE A 518 43.14 -23.79 37.09
N SER A 519 43.04 -22.85 38.04
CA SER A 519 43.27 -23.10 39.47
C SER A 519 42.20 -23.99 40.13
N GLU A 520 40.95 -23.94 39.66
CA GLU A 520 39.90 -24.88 40.09
C GLU A 520 40.14 -26.29 39.53
N LEU A 521 40.66 -26.40 38.31
CA LEU A 521 41.06 -27.68 37.72
C LEU A 521 42.17 -28.35 38.52
N ASP A 522 43.14 -27.59 39.05
CA ASP A 522 44.15 -28.09 39.99
C ASP A 522 43.53 -28.74 41.24
N LYS A 523 42.44 -28.15 41.77
CA LYS A 523 41.72 -28.72 42.92
C LYS A 523 40.99 -30.00 42.53
N LEU A 524 40.41 -30.06 41.32
CA LEU A 524 39.80 -31.28 40.78
C LEU A 524 40.85 -32.39 40.58
N GLN A 525 42.06 -32.06 40.12
CA GLN A 525 43.15 -33.02 39.98
C GLN A 525 43.63 -33.60 41.32
N LYS A 526 43.55 -32.83 42.42
CA LYS A 526 43.84 -33.37 43.76
C LYS A 526 42.81 -34.43 44.18
N LEU A 527 41.54 -34.26 43.82
CA LEU A 527 40.50 -35.27 44.08
C LEU A 527 40.83 -36.60 43.39
N ASN A 528 41.44 -36.57 42.20
CA ASN A 528 41.90 -37.78 41.50
C ASN A 528 42.92 -38.58 42.33
N LYS A 529 43.84 -37.88 43.01
CA LYS A 529 44.91 -38.49 43.81
C LYS A 529 44.40 -38.99 45.18
N GLU A 530 43.37 -38.37 45.72
CA GLU A 530 42.82 -38.68 47.05
C GLU A 530 41.77 -39.79 47.05
N LYS A 531 40.97 -39.91 45.98
CA LYS A 531 39.84 -40.86 45.91
C LYS A 531 40.03 -41.87 44.77
N THR A 532 39.66 -43.12 44.99
CA THR A 532 39.65 -44.15 43.94
C THR A 532 38.47 -44.01 42.98
N ASN A 533 37.29 -43.61 43.46
CA ASN A 533 36.08 -43.37 42.66
C ASN A 533 35.47 -41.99 42.95
N LEU A 534 34.79 -41.38 41.97
CA LEU A 534 34.08 -40.10 42.12
C LEU A 534 32.66 -40.32 42.68
N ASP A 535 32.29 -39.58 43.73
CA ASP A 535 30.91 -39.54 44.23
C ASP A 535 30.05 -38.54 43.43
N PHE A 536 28.72 -38.57 43.62
CA PHE A 536 27.79 -37.69 42.89
C PHE A 536 28.11 -36.19 43.08
N LYS A 537 28.62 -35.81 44.26
CA LYS A 537 29.01 -34.42 44.55
C LYS A 537 30.26 -34.03 43.77
N ASP A 538 31.22 -34.94 43.63
CA ASP A 538 32.42 -34.73 42.83
C ASP A 538 32.12 -34.71 41.33
N GLN A 539 31.20 -35.57 40.85
CA GLN A 539 30.69 -35.53 39.48
C GLN A 539 30.05 -34.18 39.17
N LYS A 540 29.21 -33.67 40.06
CA LYS A 540 28.58 -32.37 39.87
C LYS A 540 29.60 -31.22 39.80
N LYS A 541 30.68 -31.29 40.58
CA LYS A 541 31.78 -30.30 40.48
C LYS A 541 32.51 -30.35 39.14
N VAL A 542 32.72 -31.54 38.57
CA VAL A 542 33.34 -31.71 37.25
C VAL A 542 32.41 -31.17 36.16
N GLU A 543 31.12 -31.50 36.22
CA GLU A 543 30.10 -30.98 35.30
C GLU A 543 30.00 -29.45 35.36
N ASP A 544 29.93 -28.88 36.57
CA ASP A 544 29.87 -27.42 36.76
C ASP A 544 31.15 -26.73 36.27
N PHE A 545 32.32 -27.37 36.40
CA PHE A 545 33.57 -26.88 35.82
C PHE A 545 33.50 -26.89 34.29
N ILE A 546 33.07 -27.99 33.66
CA ILE A 546 32.95 -28.10 32.20
C ILE A 546 31.99 -27.04 31.66
N ASN A 547 30.83 -26.83 32.29
CA ASN A 547 29.85 -25.83 31.86
C ASN A 547 30.40 -24.40 31.97
N ARG A 548 31.05 -24.06 33.10
CA ARG A 548 31.71 -22.75 33.25
C ARG A 548 32.84 -22.57 32.23
N GLN A 549 33.60 -23.61 31.92
CA GLN A 549 34.66 -23.55 30.94
C GLN A 549 34.12 -23.33 29.51
N LYS A 550 32.99 -23.97 29.15
CA LYS A 550 32.32 -23.74 27.86
C LYS A 550 31.86 -22.28 27.69
N GLU A 551 31.24 -21.71 28.73
CA GLU A 551 30.83 -20.30 28.72
C GLU A 551 32.04 -19.36 28.57
N GLN A 552 33.12 -19.68 29.27
CA GLN A 552 34.36 -18.91 29.26
C GLN A 552 35.05 -18.95 27.87
N ASP A 553 35.10 -20.11 27.23
CA ASP A 553 35.67 -20.28 25.88
C ASP A 553 34.85 -19.54 24.81
N GLU A 554 33.51 -19.60 24.87
CA GLU A 554 32.64 -18.87 23.94
C GLU A 554 32.78 -17.34 24.09
N MET A 555 32.84 -16.83 25.32
CA MET A 555 33.13 -15.40 25.55
C MET A 555 34.49 -15.00 24.96
N MET A 556 35.51 -15.81 25.18
CA MET A 556 36.87 -15.55 24.71
C MET A 556 36.96 -15.55 23.17
N LYS A 557 36.24 -16.47 22.53
CA LYS A 557 36.07 -16.55 21.07
C LYS A 557 35.33 -15.33 20.51
N GLU A 558 34.24 -14.89 21.15
CA GLU A 558 33.51 -13.68 20.73
C GLU A 558 34.39 -12.43 20.82
N PHE A 559 35.13 -12.26 21.92
CA PHE A 559 36.05 -11.12 22.06
C PHE A 559 37.23 -11.19 21.10
N THR A 560 37.80 -12.38 20.85
CA THR A 560 38.89 -12.58 19.87
C THR A 560 38.42 -12.24 18.46
N LYS A 561 37.19 -12.62 18.10
CA LYS A 561 36.59 -12.28 16.82
C LYS A 561 36.37 -10.77 16.68
N LYS A 562 35.75 -10.12 17.67
CA LYS A 562 35.58 -8.65 17.67
C LYS A 562 36.92 -7.91 17.59
N LEU A 563 37.94 -8.43 18.26
CA LEU A 563 39.30 -7.92 18.22
C LEU A 563 39.88 -8.00 16.80
N SER A 564 39.68 -9.14 16.12
CA SER A 564 40.08 -9.33 14.72
C SER A 564 39.32 -8.41 13.76
N ASP A 565 37.99 -8.37 13.86
CA ASP A 565 37.12 -7.55 13.02
C ASP A 565 37.45 -6.05 13.13
N ASN A 566 37.71 -5.56 14.35
CA ASN A 566 38.11 -4.18 14.59
C ASN A 566 39.49 -3.88 13.98
N LEU A 567 40.45 -4.80 14.17
CA LEU A 567 41.79 -4.65 13.63
C LEU A 567 41.78 -4.66 12.10
N GLU A 568 40.93 -5.47 11.47
CA GLU A 568 40.75 -5.50 10.02
C GLU A 568 40.17 -4.16 9.50
N LYS A 569 39.13 -3.65 10.17
CA LYS A 569 38.47 -2.35 9.87
C LYS A 569 39.40 -1.15 10.05
N PHE A 570 40.47 -1.27 10.85
CA PHE A 570 41.44 -0.20 11.10
C PHE A 570 42.39 -0.01 9.90
N ASN A 571 42.38 1.15 9.24
CA ASN A 571 43.24 1.49 8.09
C ASN A 571 43.39 0.37 7.02
N PRO A 572 42.30 -0.02 6.34
CA PRO A 572 42.30 -1.16 5.42
C PRO A 572 43.19 -0.97 4.17
N ASN A 573 43.58 0.27 3.85
CA ASN A 573 44.36 0.60 2.66
C ASN A 573 45.89 0.62 2.91
N GLU A 574 46.34 0.41 4.14
CA GLU A 574 47.76 0.43 4.50
C GLU A 574 48.26 -0.98 4.80
N LEU A 575 49.26 -1.44 4.02
CA LEU A 575 49.95 -2.71 4.27
C LEU A 575 50.88 -2.57 5.48
N ASP A 576 50.37 -2.92 6.65
CA ASP A 576 51.12 -2.99 7.91
C ASP A 576 51.40 -4.45 8.28
N LYS A 577 52.68 -4.84 8.26
CA LYS A 577 53.11 -6.22 8.57
C LYS A 577 52.77 -6.64 10.00
N ASN A 578 52.77 -5.70 10.96
CA ASN A 578 52.42 -6.01 12.35
C ASN A 578 50.93 -6.28 12.47
N LYS A 579 50.09 -5.52 11.75
CA LYS A 579 48.64 -5.77 11.66
C LYS A 579 48.34 -7.15 11.08
N GLU A 580 48.96 -7.50 9.94
CA GLU A 580 48.76 -8.80 9.29
C GLU A 580 49.16 -9.96 10.21
N GLU A 581 50.29 -9.83 10.90
CA GLU A 581 50.76 -10.85 11.85
C GLU A 581 49.82 -10.98 13.06
N LEU A 582 49.31 -9.86 13.60
CA LEU A 582 48.31 -9.88 14.67
C LEU A 582 47.01 -10.57 14.23
N LEU A 583 46.49 -10.25 13.04
CA LEU A 583 45.31 -10.91 12.48
C LEU A 583 45.52 -12.42 12.31
N ARG A 584 46.64 -12.82 11.70
CA ARG A 584 47.03 -14.22 11.53
C ARG A 584 47.03 -14.98 12.86
N ARG A 585 47.55 -14.35 13.91
CA ARG A 585 47.64 -14.95 15.25
C ARG A 585 46.30 -14.96 15.99
N LEU A 586 45.43 -13.98 15.77
CA LEU A 586 44.05 -13.98 16.29
C LEU A 586 43.24 -15.13 15.67
N ASP A 587 43.41 -15.37 14.36
CA ASP A 587 42.82 -16.52 13.67
C ASP A 587 43.34 -17.86 14.23
N GLU A 588 44.64 -17.94 14.55
CA GLU A 588 45.23 -19.11 15.21
C GLU A 588 44.65 -19.33 16.61
N ALA A 589 44.50 -18.26 17.40
CA ALA A 589 43.88 -18.34 18.72
C ALA A 589 42.40 -18.80 18.64
N GLU A 590 41.67 -18.42 17.59
CA GLU A 590 40.31 -18.92 17.36
C GLU A 590 40.31 -20.43 17.05
N LYS A 591 41.27 -20.92 16.26
CA LYS A 591 41.43 -22.36 15.97
C LYS A 591 41.74 -23.15 17.25
N GLN A 592 42.64 -22.66 18.09
CA GLN A 592 42.93 -23.27 19.40
C GLN A 592 41.68 -23.36 20.28
N SER A 593 40.82 -22.34 20.25
CA SER A 593 39.56 -22.35 21.00
C SER A 593 38.64 -23.49 20.54
N LYS A 594 38.62 -23.83 19.24
CA LYS A 594 37.84 -24.96 18.71
C LYS A 594 38.40 -26.30 19.19
N GLU A 595 39.71 -26.44 19.31
CA GLU A 595 40.33 -27.65 19.87
C GLU A 595 39.97 -27.85 21.35
N ASN A 596 39.92 -26.77 22.13
CA ASN A 596 39.47 -26.81 23.53
C ASN A 596 37.99 -27.19 23.64
N GLU A 597 37.13 -26.70 22.73
CA GLU A 597 35.72 -27.08 22.65
C GLU A 597 35.55 -28.59 22.45
N GLU A 598 36.37 -29.20 21.58
CA GLU A 598 36.36 -30.66 21.37
C GLU A 598 36.87 -31.43 22.59
N LEU A 599 37.92 -30.95 23.27
CA LEU A 599 38.38 -31.54 24.53
C LEU A 599 37.32 -31.47 25.63
N LEU A 600 36.56 -30.37 25.71
CA LEU A 600 35.45 -30.24 26.65
C LEU A 600 34.31 -31.22 26.36
N LYS A 601 33.97 -31.43 25.09
CA LYS A 601 32.99 -32.46 24.67
C LYS A 601 33.48 -33.87 25.01
N GLU A 602 34.77 -34.14 24.86
CA GLU A 602 35.36 -35.42 25.27
C GLU A 602 35.30 -35.60 26.80
N LEU A 603 35.62 -34.56 27.57
CA LEU A 603 35.55 -34.59 29.03
C LEU A 603 34.12 -34.80 29.56
N GLU A 604 33.13 -34.16 28.94
CA GLU A 604 31.71 -34.37 29.25
C GLU A 604 31.32 -35.84 29.04
N LYS A 605 31.67 -36.43 27.88
CA LYS A 605 31.43 -37.85 27.60
C LYS A 605 32.14 -38.79 28.57
N LEU A 606 33.38 -38.47 28.97
CA LEU A 606 34.15 -39.29 29.90
C LEU A 606 33.60 -39.17 31.34
N SER A 607 33.06 -38.01 31.69
CA SER A 607 32.36 -37.77 32.96
C SER A 607 31.10 -38.64 33.05
N ASP A 608 30.29 -38.65 31.99
CA ASP A 608 29.07 -39.47 31.91
C ASP A 608 29.37 -40.97 31.95
N LYS A 609 30.48 -41.40 31.35
CA LYS A 609 30.92 -42.81 31.31
C LYS A 609 31.65 -43.27 32.57
N LEU A 610 31.90 -42.38 33.53
CA LEU A 610 32.63 -42.66 34.77
C LEU A 610 34.06 -43.21 34.55
N GLU A 611 34.69 -42.87 33.42
CA GLU A 611 36.05 -43.29 33.09
C GLU A 611 37.09 -42.38 33.75
N LYS A 612 37.25 -42.50 35.08
CA LYS A 612 38.04 -41.58 35.93
C LYS A 612 39.46 -41.32 35.42
N ASP A 613 40.25 -42.36 35.13
CA ASP A 613 41.66 -42.19 34.74
C ASP A 613 41.79 -41.43 33.41
N LYS A 614 40.97 -41.80 32.42
CA LYS A 614 40.96 -41.10 31.12
C LYS A 614 40.42 -39.67 31.22
N LEU A 615 39.45 -39.43 32.11
CA LEU A 615 38.91 -38.10 32.38
C LEU A 615 40.01 -37.17 32.89
N PHE A 616 40.78 -37.60 33.88
CA PHE A 616 41.84 -36.75 34.43
C PHE A 616 43.06 -36.61 33.51
N ASP A 617 43.38 -37.61 32.69
CA ASP A 617 44.39 -37.47 31.63
C ASP A 617 43.99 -36.45 30.57
N LYS A 618 42.71 -36.42 30.17
CA LYS A 618 42.18 -35.40 29.25
C LYS A 618 42.06 -34.03 29.91
N ALA A 619 41.78 -33.98 31.21
CA ALA A 619 41.74 -32.75 31.99
C ALA A 619 43.15 -32.12 32.10
N ASP A 620 44.19 -32.94 32.30
CA ASP A 620 45.59 -32.51 32.22
C ASP A 620 45.88 -31.85 30.86
N LYS A 621 45.44 -32.48 29.76
CA LYS A 621 45.64 -31.92 28.41
C LYS A 621 44.88 -30.60 28.22
N LEU A 622 43.61 -30.53 28.66
CA LEU A 622 42.81 -29.29 28.60
C LEU A 622 43.48 -28.17 29.41
N LYS A 623 44.00 -28.46 30.60
CA LYS A 623 44.70 -27.50 31.46
C LYS A 623 45.86 -26.84 30.72
N GLN A 624 46.61 -27.62 29.97
CA GLN A 624 47.79 -27.14 29.26
C GLN A 624 47.44 -26.33 28.04
N ASN A 625 46.51 -26.83 27.24
CA ASN A 625 45.99 -26.08 26.10
C ASN A 625 45.39 -24.74 26.57
N SER A 626 44.62 -24.76 27.66
CA SER A 626 44.06 -23.57 28.29
C SER A 626 45.13 -22.59 28.76
N LYS A 627 46.20 -23.07 29.39
CA LYS A 627 47.32 -22.24 29.86
C LYS A 627 48.10 -21.63 28.68
N SER A 628 48.37 -22.40 27.62
CA SER A 628 49.01 -21.91 26.40
C SER A 628 48.14 -20.85 25.72
N GLN A 629 46.85 -21.14 25.52
CA GLN A 629 45.89 -20.21 24.92
C GLN A 629 45.77 -18.92 25.73
N THR A 630 45.72 -19.01 27.06
CA THR A 630 45.64 -17.82 27.94
C THR A 630 46.87 -16.93 27.76
N LYS A 631 48.08 -17.52 27.76
CA LYS A 631 49.33 -16.78 27.49
C LYS A 631 49.36 -16.19 26.08
N ASN A 632 48.94 -16.95 25.07
CA ASN A 632 48.88 -16.50 23.67
C ASN A 632 47.95 -15.28 23.53
N LEU A 633 46.77 -15.35 24.14
CA LEU A 633 45.79 -14.26 24.12
C LEU A 633 46.23 -13.07 24.97
N GLU A 634 46.88 -13.29 26.11
CA GLU A 634 47.46 -12.21 26.92
C GLU A 634 48.55 -11.47 26.14
N GLN A 635 49.39 -12.20 25.41
CA GLN A 635 50.37 -11.63 24.50
C GLN A 635 49.69 -10.85 23.37
N LEU A 636 48.67 -11.41 22.74
CA LEU A 636 47.95 -10.74 21.65
C LEU A 636 47.25 -9.48 22.14
N VAL A 637 46.65 -9.51 23.32
CA VAL A 637 46.05 -8.33 23.95
C VAL A 637 47.11 -7.25 24.15
N GLU A 638 48.26 -7.58 24.73
CA GLU A 638 49.32 -6.61 24.98
C GLU A 638 49.89 -6.03 23.68
N LEU A 639 50.21 -6.89 22.70
CA LEU A 639 50.70 -6.45 21.39
C LEU A 639 49.67 -5.60 20.65
N THR A 640 48.39 -5.91 20.79
CA THR A 640 47.32 -5.16 20.16
C THR A 640 47.13 -3.80 20.85
N LYS A 641 47.14 -3.74 22.20
CA LYS A 641 47.14 -2.47 22.95
C LYS A 641 48.28 -1.58 22.47
N ARG A 642 49.48 -2.15 22.41
CA ARG A 642 50.69 -1.46 21.98
C ARG A 642 50.58 -0.96 20.54
N PHE A 643 50.07 -1.78 19.62
CA PHE A 643 49.80 -1.38 18.24
C PHE A 643 48.85 -0.18 18.17
N TYR A 644 47.77 -0.19 18.95
CA TYR A 644 46.83 0.94 18.98
C TYR A 644 47.43 2.19 19.64
N VAL A 645 48.26 2.06 20.68
CA VAL A 645 49.01 3.19 21.27
C VAL A 645 49.97 3.80 20.24
N GLU A 646 50.73 2.96 19.52
CA GLU A 646 51.62 3.40 18.43
C GLU A 646 50.84 4.13 17.34
N LYS A 647 49.72 3.56 16.87
CA LYS A 647 48.89 4.18 15.82
C LYS A 647 48.21 5.46 16.27
N LYS A 648 47.72 5.53 17.51
CA LYS A 648 47.14 6.75 18.09
C LYS A 648 48.19 7.85 18.21
N ALA A 649 49.43 7.51 18.58
CA ALA A 649 50.55 8.44 18.59
C ALA A 649 50.90 8.93 17.17
N GLU A 650 50.98 8.03 16.17
CA GLU A 650 51.16 8.41 14.76
C GLU A 650 50.06 9.37 14.27
N GLN A 651 48.80 9.07 14.60
CA GLN A 651 47.64 9.90 14.25
C GLN A 651 47.70 11.28 14.92
N ILE A 652 48.02 11.36 16.22
CA ILE A 652 48.18 12.64 16.93
C ILE A 652 49.34 13.46 16.34
N ALA A 653 50.46 12.81 16.00
CA ALA A 653 51.57 13.47 15.31
C ALA A 653 51.12 14.06 13.96
N GLU A 654 50.30 13.35 13.19
CA GLU A 654 49.75 13.87 11.93
C GLU A 654 48.77 15.03 12.16
N LYS A 655 47.82 14.89 13.11
CA LYS A 655 46.89 15.95 13.53
C LYS A 655 47.63 17.22 13.96
N LEU A 656 48.71 17.11 14.74
CA LEU A 656 49.56 18.23 15.15
C LEU A 656 50.25 18.91 13.95
N ASN A 657 50.78 18.12 13.02
CA ASN A 657 51.41 18.66 11.80
C ASN A 657 50.40 19.40 10.93
N ASP A 658 49.21 18.83 10.75
CA ASP A 658 48.15 19.40 9.93
C ASP A 658 47.51 20.63 10.58
N LEU A 659 47.28 20.61 11.88
CA LEU A 659 46.86 21.79 12.63
C LEU A 659 47.91 22.89 12.53
N GLY A 660 49.20 22.54 12.66
CA GLY A 660 50.29 23.48 12.43
C GLY A 660 50.30 24.08 11.01
N LYS A 661 49.98 23.31 9.97
CA LYS A 661 49.82 23.83 8.60
C LYS A 661 48.58 24.73 8.46
N LYS A 662 47.44 24.36 9.06
CA LYS A 662 46.20 25.17 9.06
C LYS A 662 46.46 26.52 9.73
N GLU A 663 47.10 26.52 10.89
CA GLU A 663 47.45 27.72 11.66
C GLU A 663 48.41 28.62 10.87
N GLU A 664 49.44 28.05 10.24
CA GLU A 664 50.35 28.81 9.37
C GLU A 664 49.63 29.38 8.15
N LYS A 665 48.71 28.63 7.54
CA LYS A 665 47.90 29.09 6.41
C LYS A 665 47.01 30.25 6.82
N LEU A 666 46.29 30.15 7.94
CA LEU A 666 45.44 31.22 8.48
C LEU A 666 46.27 32.50 8.74
N SER A 667 47.50 32.35 9.26
CA SER A 667 48.41 33.48 9.49
C SER A 667 48.78 34.25 8.21
N ASN A 668 48.73 33.60 7.05
CA ASN A 668 49.09 34.18 5.77
C ASN A 668 47.88 34.58 4.91
N GLU A 669 46.65 34.25 5.33
CA GLU A 669 45.41 34.63 4.62
C GLU A 669 45.01 36.09 4.91
N LYS A 670 44.42 36.75 3.90
CA LYS A 670 43.88 38.12 4.04
C LYS A 670 42.63 38.18 4.95
N ASP A 671 41.91 37.06 5.05
CA ASP A 671 40.70 36.86 5.85
C ASP A 671 40.99 36.10 7.16
N ASN A 672 42.09 36.48 7.82
CA ASN A 672 42.42 36.04 9.18
C ASN A 672 41.42 36.69 10.16
N ASN A 673 40.53 35.88 10.72
CA ASN A 673 39.42 36.31 11.57
C ASN A 673 39.35 35.49 12.86
N LEU A 674 38.66 36.04 13.87
CA LEU A 674 38.57 35.47 15.21
C LEU A 674 37.87 34.11 15.24
N ASP A 675 36.82 33.94 14.42
CA ASP A 675 36.01 32.72 14.44
C ASP A 675 36.81 31.50 13.96
N LYS A 676 37.59 31.65 12.88
CA LYS A 676 38.51 30.61 12.39
C LYS A 676 39.61 30.32 13.41
N GLN A 677 40.16 31.35 14.08
CA GLN A 677 41.15 31.13 15.13
C GLN A 677 40.57 30.31 16.29
N LYS A 678 39.38 30.66 16.77
CA LYS A 678 38.68 29.93 17.84
C LYS A 678 38.41 28.47 17.49
N GLU A 679 38.21 28.16 16.21
CA GLU A 679 38.08 26.79 15.72
C GLU A 679 39.41 26.03 15.83
N LEU A 680 40.53 26.60 15.38
CA LEU A 680 41.85 25.97 15.48
C LEU A 680 42.32 25.81 16.93
N THR A 681 42.03 26.77 17.81
CA THR A 681 42.30 26.65 19.25
C THR A 681 41.52 25.48 19.88
N LYS A 682 40.26 25.28 19.47
CA LYS A 682 39.45 24.13 19.92
C LYS A 682 39.99 22.81 19.36
N GLU A 683 40.44 22.78 18.11
CA GLU A 683 41.11 21.59 17.55
C GLU A 683 42.34 21.22 18.41
N PHE A 684 43.16 22.19 18.82
CA PHE A 684 44.32 21.92 19.68
C PHE A 684 43.92 21.44 21.09
N GLU A 685 42.91 22.04 21.72
CA GLU A 685 42.39 21.58 23.03
C GLU A 685 41.86 20.14 22.97
N ASN A 686 41.31 19.71 21.82
CA ASN A 686 40.94 18.31 21.61
C ASN A 686 42.16 17.41 21.49
N ILE A 687 43.18 17.80 20.70
CA ILE A 687 44.46 17.06 20.61
C ILE A 687 45.12 16.92 21.99
N LYS A 688 45.05 17.96 22.84
CA LYS A 688 45.57 17.91 24.21
C LYS A 688 44.89 16.83 25.05
N LYS A 689 43.57 16.68 24.94
CA LYS A 689 42.83 15.60 25.62
C LYS A 689 43.20 14.24 25.04
N GLU A 690 43.35 14.13 23.72
CA GLU A 690 43.80 12.90 23.07
C GLU A 690 45.21 12.49 23.52
N LEU A 691 46.12 13.46 23.73
CA LEU A 691 47.45 13.25 24.30
C LEU A 691 47.41 12.79 25.76
N GLU A 692 46.48 13.30 26.58
CA GLU A 692 46.27 12.82 27.95
C GLU A 692 45.72 11.39 27.97
N GLU A 693 44.77 11.08 27.09
CA GLU A 693 44.27 9.71 26.90
C GLU A 693 45.40 8.78 26.40
N LEU A 694 46.19 9.20 25.42
CA LEU A 694 47.33 8.43 24.91
C LEU A 694 48.33 8.10 26.02
N ASN A 695 48.68 9.05 26.88
CA ASN A 695 49.56 8.80 28.02
C ASN A 695 48.96 7.76 28.95
N LYS A 696 47.66 7.87 29.26
CA LYS A 696 46.98 6.90 30.12
C LYS A 696 47.00 5.50 29.49
N ASP A 697 46.68 5.39 28.20
CA ASP A 697 46.69 4.12 27.46
C ASP A 697 48.12 3.53 27.42
N ASN A 698 49.14 4.37 27.28
CA ASN A 698 50.56 3.97 27.30
C ASN A 698 51.04 3.54 28.70
N ASP A 699 50.58 4.20 29.77
CA ASP A 699 50.88 3.86 31.17
C ASP A 699 50.21 2.54 31.59
N GLU A 700 49.09 2.17 30.95
CA GLU A 700 48.40 0.88 31.15
C GLU A 700 49.11 -0.30 30.46
N LEU A 701 50.07 -0.04 29.55
CA LEU A 701 50.92 -1.09 28.96
C LEU A 701 51.84 -1.68 30.03
N LYS A 702 52.11 -2.98 29.94
CA LYS A 702 53.10 -3.65 30.81
C LYS A 702 54.53 -3.16 30.55
N SER A 703 54.78 -2.67 29.34
CA SER A 703 56.04 -2.03 28.96
C SER A 703 55.71 -0.75 28.18
N PRO A 704 55.57 0.40 28.87
CA PRO A 704 55.24 1.68 28.25
C PRO A 704 56.24 2.06 27.15
N MET A 705 55.74 2.69 26.10
CA MET A 705 56.55 3.21 25.00
C MET A 705 57.06 4.62 25.33
N ASP A 706 58.23 4.97 24.79
CA ASP A 706 58.78 6.32 24.94
C ASP A 706 58.14 7.30 23.94
N ILE A 707 56.99 7.84 24.34
CA ILE A 707 56.22 8.81 23.56
C ILE A 707 56.43 10.20 24.16
N PRO A 708 57.05 11.15 23.43
CA PRO A 708 57.35 12.47 23.95
C PRO A 708 56.05 13.26 24.11
N ASN A 709 55.76 13.65 25.36
CA ASN A 709 54.56 14.40 25.68
C ASN A 709 54.80 15.47 26.76
N ASP A 710 55.50 16.54 26.40
CA ASP A 710 55.83 17.63 27.31
C ASP A 710 54.63 18.57 27.55
N LYS A 711 54.12 18.58 28.79
CA LYS A 711 53.01 19.46 29.20
C LYS A 711 53.36 20.95 29.08
N ASN A 712 54.63 21.34 29.21
CA ASN A 712 55.05 22.73 29.04
C ASN A 712 54.95 23.14 27.58
N GLU A 713 55.36 22.29 26.63
CA GLU A 713 55.21 22.55 25.20
C GLU A 713 53.73 22.69 24.81
N GLN A 714 52.86 21.83 25.35
CA GLN A 714 51.41 21.95 25.15
C GLN A 714 50.86 23.29 25.67
N GLN A 715 51.24 23.68 26.90
CA GLN A 715 50.82 24.95 27.49
C GLN A 715 51.35 26.15 26.70
N ASP A 716 52.57 26.07 26.18
CA ASP A 716 53.17 27.10 25.36
C ASP A 716 52.47 27.28 24.02
N ILE A 717 52.03 26.19 23.38
CA ILE A 717 51.19 26.25 22.18
C ILE A 717 49.84 26.89 22.53
N GLN A 718 49.17 26.43 23.59
CA GLN A 718 47.88 26.98 24.03
C GLN A 718 47.97 28.47 24.35
N ASN A 719 49.05 28.89 25.02
CA ASN A 719 49.29 30.29 25.35
C ASN A 719 49.47 31.15 24.10
N ASP A 720 50.17 30.65 23.07
CA ASP A 720 50.32 31.37 21.81
C ASP A 720 49.00 31.44 21.01
N LEU A 721 48.19 30.37 21.02
CA LEU A 721 46.84 30.35 20.43
C LEU A 721 45.89 31.33 21.13
N ASN A 722 45.83 31.32 22.46
CA ASN A 722 45.01 32.26 23.24
C ASN A 722 45.44 33.72 23.02
N LYS A 723 46.74 33.99 22.96
CA LYS A 723 47.26 35.32 22.65
C LYS A 723 46.93 35.74 21.21
N SER A 724 46.88 34.79 20.26
CA SER A 724 46.42 35.08 18.90
C SER A 724 44.96 35.54 18.90
N GLU A 725 44.07 34.83 19.60
CA GLU A 725 42.66 35.21 19.75
C GLU A 725 42.49 36.60 20.36
N GLU A 726 43.19 36.88 21.47
CA GLU A 726 43.12 38.18 22.15
C GLU A 726 43.60 39.33 21.23
N ASN A 727 44.65 39.10 20.44
CA ASN A 727 45.14 40.09 19.49
C ASN A 727 44.16 40.30 18.32
N LEU A 728 43.48 39.25 17.84
CA LEU A 728 42.44 39.37 16.82
C LEU A 728 41.19 40.09 17.35
N GLU A 729 40.79 39.85 18.60
CA GLU A 729 39.71 40.57 19.29
C GLU A 729 40.03 42.08 19.42
N LYS A 730 41.29 42.41 19.71
CA LYS A 730 41.78 43.79 19.78
C LYS A 730 42.06 44.43 18.40
N GLY A 731 41.85 43.71 17.29
CA GLY A 731 42.10 44.17 15.93
C GLY A 731 43.57 44.24 15.51
N ASN A 732 44.51 43.71 16.31
CA ASN A 732 45.94 43.70 16.05
C ASN A 732 46.38 42.46 15.25
N LYS A 733 46.19 42.52 13.93
CA LYS A 733 46.46 41.38 13.02
C LYS A 733 47.93 40.98 12.91
N GLU A 734 48.88 41.92 13.02
CA GLU A 734 50.31 41.62 12.91
C GLU A 734 50.85 40.83 14.12
N ASN A 735 50.46 41.21 15.33
CA ASN A 735 50.84 40.45 16.53
C ASN A 735 50.14 39.09 16.59
N ALA A 736 48.87 39.01 16.15
CA ALA A 736 48.17 37.74 16.00
C ALA A 736 48.95 36.81 15.05
N LYS A 737 49.34 37.31 13.87
CA LYS A 737 50.12 36.55 12.89
C LYS A 737 51.44 36.01 13.44
N SER A 738 52.17 36.81 14.22
CA SER A 738 53.40 36.33 14.88
C SER A 738 53.11 35.17 15.85
N LYS A 739 52.03 35.26 16.61
CA LYS A 739 51.62 34.21 17.55
C LYS A 739 51.09 32.95 16.89
N GLN A 740 50.31 33.08 15.81
CA GLN A 740 49.87 31.95 14.97
C GLN A 740 51.08 31.19 14.40
N LYS A 741 52.08 31.90 13.87
CA LYS A 741 53.31 31.27 13.35
C LYS A 741 54.13 30.55 14.43
N SER A 742 54.23 31.15 15.62
CA SER A 742 54.88 30.52 16.77
C SER A 742 54.19 29.22 17.17
N ALA A 743 52.85 29.26 17.30
CA ALA A 743 52.05 28.08 17.60
C ALA A 743 52.19 27.00 16.50
N ALA A 744 52.10 27.40 15.23
CA ALA A 744 52.29 26.52 14.08
C ALA A 744 53.65 25.80 14.08
N GLN A 745 54.73 26.51 14.38
CA GLN A 745 56.07 25.95 14.43
C GLN A 745 56.20 24.94 15.58
N LYS A 746 55.75 25.31 16.80
CA LYS A 746 55.77 24.42 17.96
C LYS A 746 54.95 23.14 17.75
N MET A 747 53.78 23.23 17.11
CA MET A 747 52.97 22.05 16.77
C MET A 747 53.70 21.11 15.81
N LYS A 748 54.37 21.65 14.78
CA LYS A 748 55.17 20.84 13.86
C LYS A 748 56.41 20.23 14.51
N GLU A 749 57.06 20.96 15.42
CA GLU A 749 58.19 20.45 16.20
C GLU A 749 57.76 19.29 17.11
N MET A 750 56.63 19.43 17.81
CA MET A 750 56.06 18.36 18.64
C MET A 750 55.73 17.12 17.81
N SER A 751 55.10 17.29 16.64
CA SER A 751 54.85 16.22 15.67
C SER A 751 56.14 15.51 15.23
N GLN A 752 57.17 16.27 14.86
CA GLN A 752 58.46 15.71 14.44
C GLN A 752 59.16 14.97 15.58
N LYS A 753 59.15 15.53 16.80
CA LYS A 753 59.69 14.87 18.00
C LYS A 753 59.01 13.53 18.21
N MET A 754 57.69 13.48 18.17
CA MET A 754 56.90 12.26 18.32
C MET A 754 57.27 11.22 17.26
N ALA A 755 57.27 11.59 15.97
CA ALA A 755 57.67 10.68 14.88
C ALA A 755 59.12 10.18 15.02
N SER A 756 60.06 11.05 15.43
CA SER A 756 61.46 10.67 15.63
C SER A 756 61.66 9.74 16.83
N SER A 757 60.97 9.99 17.94
CA SER A 757 61.03 9.16 19.15
C SER A 757 60.52 7.75 18.88
N MET A 758 59.38 7.63 18.19
CA MET A 758 58.81 6.33 17.82
C MET A 758 59.76 5.54 16.90
N ALA A 759 60.39 6.20 15.93
CA ALA A 759 61.35 5.55 15.04
C ALA A 759 62.62 5.07 15.77
N SER A 760 63.16 5.88 16.69
CA SER A 760 64.34 5.52 17.49
C SER A 760 64.03 4.42 18.51
N SER A 761 62.93 4.56 19.24
CA SER A 761 62.48 3.61 20.27
C SER A 761 62.25 2.21 19.69
N SER A 762 61.65 2.11 18.49
CA SER A 762 61.48 0.83 17.80
C SER A 762 62.82 0.14 17.50
N GLY A 763 63.84 0.90 17.05
CA GLY A 763 65.16 0.37 16.76
C GLY A 763 65.94 -0.07 18.00
N GLU A 764 65.93 0.75 19.06
CA GLU A 764 66.57 0.45 20.33
C GLU A 764 65.94 -0.79 20.99
N GLN A 765 64.60 -0.88 20.99
CA GLN A 765 63.92 -2.04 21.53
C GLN A 765 64.23 -3.32 20.76
N MET A 766 64.30 -3.27 19.42
CA MET A 766 64.71 -4.44 18.63
C MET A 766 66.13 -4.92 18.99
N GLU A 767 67.05 -4.00 19.26
CA GLU A 767 68.41 -4.35 19.69
C GLU A 767 68.43 -4.94 21.10
N GLU A 768 67.66 -4.37 22.03
CA GLU A 768 67.50 -4.88 23.39
C GLU A 768 66.89 -6.30 23.38
N ASP A 769 65.79 -6.48 22.64
CA ASP A 769 65.10 -7.78 22.51
C ASP A 769 66.04 -8.83 21.91
N ALA A 770 66.84 -8.50 20.89
CA ALA A 770 67.82 -9.41 20.32
C ALA A 770 68.91 -9.82 21.33
N LYS A 771 69.36 -8.90 22.20
CA LYS A 771 70.32 -9.20 23.28
C LYS A 771 69.71 -10.10 24.35
N LEU A 772 68.48 -9.83 24.76
CA LEU A 772 67.77 -10.65 25.75
C LEU A 772 67.44 -12.03 25.20
N LEU A 773 67.00 -12.14 23.95
CA LEU A 773 66.80 -13.42 23.27
C LEU A 773 68.08 -14.25 23.22
N ARG A 774 69.25 -13.63 23.06
CA ARG A 774 70.53 -14.32 23.15
C ARG A 774 70.77 -14.91 24.55
N GLN A 775 70.49 -14.15 25.60
CA GLN A 775 70.63 -14.64 26.98
C GLN A 775 69.65 -15.79 27.29
N ILE A 776 68.41 -15.67 26.82
CA ILE A 776 67.41 -16.74 26.95
C ILE A 776 67.86 -17.98 26.20
N LEU A 777 68.38 -17.83 24.99
CA LEU A 777 68.93 -18.93 24.19
C LEU A 777 70.10 -19.62 24.91
N ASP A 778 71.04 -18.85 25.47
CA ASP A 778 72.17 -19.40 26.22
C ASP A 778 71.69 -20.21 27.45
N ASN A 779 70.72 -19.67 28.21
CA ASN A 779 70.12 -20.39 29.35
C ASN A 779 69.33 -21.64 28.92
N LEU A 780 68.62 -21.58 27.79
CA LEU A 780 67.89 -22.71 27.22
C LEU A 780 68.83 -23.82 26.75
N LEU A 781 69.97 -23.47 26.15
CA LEU A 781 71.00 -24.44 25.77
C LEU A 781 71.61 -25.11 27.01
N SER A 782 71.92 -24.35 28.07
CA SER A 782 72.37 -24.92 29.34
C SER A 782 71.34 -25.88 29.94
N PHE A 783 70.07 -25.47 30.02
CA PHE A 783 68.97 -26.34 30.46
C PHE A 783 68.87 -27.62 29.61
N SER A 784 69.01 -27.50 28.29
CA SER A 784 68.95 -28.63 27.36
C SER A 784 70.08 -29.63 27.60
N PHE A 785 71.31 -29.16 27.84
CA PHE A 785 72.45 -30.03 28.15
C PHE A 785 72.29 -30.71 29.51
N ASP A 786 71.82 -29.98 30.52
CA ASP A 786 71.59 -30.55 31.85
C ASP A 786 70.48 -31.64 31.82
N GLU A 787 69.40 -31.43 31.04
CA GLU A 787 68.36 -32.45 30.83
C GLU A 787 68.89 -33.67 30.05
N GLU A 788 69.77 -33.47 29.07
CA GLU A 788 70.43 -34.57 28.34
C GLU A 788 71.31 -35.42 29.27
N ASP A 789 72.12 -34.79 30.10
CA ASP A 789 72.96 -35.46 31.10
C ASP A 789 72.09 -36.22 32.12
N LEU A 790 71.00 -35.61 32.58
CA LEU A 790 70.06 -36.23 33.50
C LEU A 790 69.34 -37.43 32.87
N LEU A 791 68.94 -37.33 31.59
CA LEU A 791 68.35 -38.43 30.83
C LEU A 791 69.30 -39.64 30.74
N VAL A 792 70.58 -39.39 30.47
CA VAL A 792 71.61 -40.43 30.41
C VAL A 792 71.79 -41.12 31.77
N GLN A 793 71.76 -40.36 32.87
CA GLN A 793 71.81 -40.91 34.23
C GLN A 793 70.56 -41.71 34.57
N THR A 794 69.38 -41.19 34.23
CA THR A 794 68.07 -41.82 34.48
C THR A 794 67.95 -43.17 33.79
N LYS A 795 68.44 -43.29 32.55
CA LYS A 795 68.46 -44.57 31.80
C LYS A 795 69.37 -45.64 32.42
N LYS A 796 70.36 -45.26 33.23
CA LYS A 796 71.36 -46.17 33.84
C LYS A 796 71.05 -46.57 35.28
N VAL A 797 70.09 -45.89 35.92
CA VAL A 797 69.84 -46.03 37.37
C VAL A 797 68.79 -47.10 37.69
N ASN A 798 68.91 -47.73 38.85
CA ASN A 798 67.90 -48.66 39.39
C ASN A 798 67.03 -47.93 40.44
N SER A 799 65.72 -48.24 40.47
CA SER A 799 64.69 -47.61 41.32
C SER A 799 64.93 -47.74 42.83
N LYS A 800 65.78 -48.68 43.27
CA LYS A 800 66.12 -48.88 44.69
C LYS A 800 67.40 -48.18 45.16
N SER A 801 68.03 -47.38 44.30
CA SER A 801 69.32 -46.73 44.62
C SER A 801 69.14 -45.32 45.22
N LEU A 802 70.02 -44.93 46.14
CA LEU A 802 70.11 -43.55 46.66
C LEU A 802 70.33 -42.51 45.54
N GLN A 803 70.90 -42.93 44.40
CA GLN A 803 71.11 -42.10 43.21
C GLN A 803 69.79 -41.71 42.52
N PHE A 804 68.72 -42.50 42.69
CA PHE A 804 67.41 -42.17 42.12
C PHE A 804 66.78 -40.92 42.75
N ASN A 805 66.97 -40.72 44.06
CA ASN A 805 66.52 -39.50 44.74
C ASN A 805 67.24 -38.24 44.23
N LYS A 806 68.51 -38.39 43.81
CA LYS A 806 69.27 -37.29 43.21
C LYS A 806 68.68 -36.89 41.86
N ILE A 807 68.31 -37.88 41.03
CA ILE A 807 67.64 -37.65 39.74
C ILE A 807 66.30 -36.91 39.91
N LEU A 808 65.47 -37.31 40.88
CA LEU A 808 64.21 -36.62 41.16
C LEU A 808 64.42 -35.16 41.57
N LYS A 809 65.44 -34.90 42.39
CA LYS A 809 65.80 -33.54 42.79
C LYS A 809 66.31 -32.72 41.60
N GLU A 810 67.23 -33.27 40.81
CA GLU A 810 67.78 -32.60 39.62
C GLU A 810 66.69 -32.31 38.58
N GLN A 811 65.75 -33.24 38.35
CA GLN A 811 64.60 -32.99 37.48
C GLN A 811 63.71 -31.84 38.01
N GLN A 812 63.50 -31.78 39.32
CA GLN A 812 62.71 -30.72 39.94
C GLN A 812 63.44 -29.36 39.86
N ASP A 813 64.77 -29.36 40.01
CA ASP A 813 65.61 -28.18 39.84
C ASP A 813 65.57 -27.69 38.38
N LEU A 814 65.66 -28.59 37.40
CA LEU A 814 65.51 -28.26 35.97
C LEU A 814 64.15 -27.68 35.64
N LYS A 815 63.08 -28.23 36.22
CA LYS A 815 61.74 -27.64 36.11
C LYS A 815 61.68 -26.21 36.65
N ASN A 816 62.31 -25.95 37.79
CA ASN A 816 62.36 -24.61 38.37
C ASN A 816 63.21 -23.66 37.52
N GLN A 817 64.33 -24.13 36.96
CA GLN A 817 65.18 -23.34 36.06
C GLN A 817 64.45 -22.98 34.77
N PHE A 818 63.76 -23.95 34.15
CA PHE A 818 62.98 -23.70 32.93
C PHE A 818 61.86 -22.68 33.15
N LYS A 819 61.28 -22.62 34.35
CA LYS A 819 60.31 -21.57 34.69
C LYS A 819 60.89 -20.17 34.52
N HIS A 820 62.15 -19.93 34.86
CA HIS A 820 62.80 -18.63 34.64
C HIS A 820 63.01 -18.32 33.16
N ILE A 821 63.28 -19.36 32.35
CA ILE A 821 63.40 -19.23 30.88
C ILE A 821 62.04 -18.88 30.28
N ASP A 822 60.97 -19.57 30.69
CA ASP A 822 59.58 -19.29 30.30
C ASP A 822 59.17 -17.86 30.68
N ASP A 823 59.38 -17.45 31.94
CA ASP A 823 59.02 -16.11 32.42
C ASP A 823 59.76 -15.00 31.62
N SER A 824 61.05 -15.23 31.32
CA SER A 824 61.85 -14.29 30.52
C SER A 824 61.38 -14.23 29.06
N LEU A 825 61.08 -15.39 28.48
CA LEU A 825 60.63 -15.49 27.10
C LEU A 825 59.23 -14.89 26.92
N PHE A 826 58.35 -15.11 27.87
CA PHE A 826 57.03 -14.50 27.91
C PHE A 826 57.13 -12.97 28.03
N ALA A 827 58.01 -12.44 28.88
CA ALA A 827 58.21 -11.00 29.00
C ALA A 827 58.63 -10.33 27.67
N ILE A 828 59.47 -10.98 26.86
CA ILE A 828 59.82 -10.49 25.52
C ILE A 828 58.65 -10.67 24.56
N SER A 829 57.89 -11.77 24.66
CA SER A 829 56.78 -12.05 23.75
C SER A 829 55.69 -10.98 23.81
N LEU A 830 55.45 -10.41 25.00
CA LEU A 830 54.48 -9.32 25.22
C LEU A 830 54.74 -8.07 24.37
N ARG A 831 55.99 -7.83 23.96
CA ARG A 831 56.39 -6.62 23.23
C ARG A 831 56.95 -6.90 21.84
N ASN A 832 57.09 -8.17 21.46
CA ASN A 832 57.65 -8.58 20.19
C ASN A 832 56.72 -9.54 19.42
N PRO A 833 56.14 -9.10 18.30
CA PRO A 833 55.18 -9.92 17.56
C PRO A 833 55.80 -11.15 16.87
N MET A 834 57.13 -11.15 16.65
CA MET A 834 57.86 -12.27 16.02
C MET A 834 57.95 -13.51 16.92
N ILE A 835 57.68 -13.38 18.21
CA ILE A 835 57.57 -14.52 19.11
C ILE A 835 56.17 -15.12 18.95
N THR A 836 56.07 -16.15 18.11
CA THR A 836 54.81 -16.75 17.67
C THR A 836 54.29 -17.83 18.62
N GLU A 837 53.06 -18.28 18.34
CA GLU A 837 52.42 -19.44 18.99
C GLU A 837 53.34 -20.68 19.01
N THR A 838 54.12 -20.91 17.95
CA THR A 838 55.01 -22.06 17.84
C THR A 838 56.01 -22.12 19.01
N ILE A 839 56.53 -20.96 19.41
CA ILE A 839 57.47 -20.83 20.53
C ILE A 839 56.75 -21.13 21.85
N LEU A 840 55.55 -20.58 22.06
CA LEU A 840 54.76 -20.78 23.28
C LEU A 840 54.24 -22.21 23.43
N ASN A 841 53.93 -22.89 22.32
CA ASN A 841 53.54 -24.30 22.31
C ASN A 841 54.71 -25.21 22.72
N GLU A 842 55.91 -24.99 22.19
CA GLU A 842 57.09 -25.79 22.60
C GLU A 842 57.44 -25.55 24.09
N VAL A 843 57.23 -24.33 24.62
CA VAL A 843 57.33 -24.05 26.06
C VAL A 843 56.28 -24.85 26.86
N GLY A 844 55.05 -24.94 26.36
CA GLY A 844 53.99 -25.76 26.93
C GLY A 844 54.34 -27.26 26.97
N GLU A 845 54.88 -27.78 25.86
CA GLU A 845 55.36 -29.16 25.76
C GLU A 845 56.49 -29.46 26.75
N ILE A 846 57.43 -28.53 26.93
CA ILE A 846 58.50 -28.69 27.93
C ILE A 846 57.91 -28.80 29.33
N HIS A 847 57.01 -27.89 29.73
CA HIS A 847 56.34 -27.96 31.04
C HIS A 847 55.56 -29.27 31.22
N TYR A 848 54.84 -29.73 30.20
CA TYR A 848 54.11 -31.00 30.26
C TYR A 848 55.02 -32.19 30.52
N ASN A 849 56.08 -32.29 29.73
CA ASN A 849 56.96 -33.43 29.79
C ASN A 849 57.84 -33.39 31.04
N LEU A 850 58.20 -32.20 31.55
CA LEU A 850 58.82 -32.04 32.87
C LEU A 850 57.90 -32.53 34.00
N ASP A 851 56.62 -32.15 33.97
CA ASP A 851 55.62 -32.57 34.97
C ASP A 851 55.36 -34.08 34.94
N LYS A 852 55.18 -34.65 33.73
CA LYS A 852 54.96 -36.09 33.57
C LYS A 852 56.22 -36.90 33.89
N SER A 853 57.40 -36.39 33.56
CA SER A 853 58.68 -36.99 33.97
C SER A 853 58.74 -37.12 35.50
N LEU A 854 58.51 -36.02 36.23
CA LEU A 854 58.47 -36.03 37.69
C LEU A 854 57.41 -36.97 38.25
N SER A 855 56.21 -36.99 37.68
CA SER A 855 55.13 -37.89 38.11
C SER A 855 55.54 -39.36 37.97
N PHE A 856 55.98 -39.78 36.78
CA PHE A 856 56.36 -41.17 36.53
C PHE A 856 57.62 -41.59 37.29
N LEU A 857 58.59 -40.70 37.45
CA LEU A 857 59.77 -40.97 38.28
C LEU A 857 59.37 -41.10 39.76
N SER A 858 58.45 -40.28 40.27
CA SER A 858 57.97 -40.41 41.66
C SER A 858 57.22 -41.72 41.92
N GLU A 859 56.60 -42.29 40.87
CA GLU A 859 55.94 -43.60 40.88
C GLU A 859 56.92 -44.77 40.61
N ASN A 860 58.22 -44.51 40.49
CA ASN A 860 59.27 -45.47 40.14
C ASN A 860 59.14 -46.08 38.72
N VAL A 861 58.41 -45.43 37.80
CA VAL A 861 58.25 -45.85 36.40
C VAL A 861 59.33 -45.20 35.52
N ILE A 862 60.59 -45.65 35.70
CA ILE A 862 61.79 -45.01 35.13
C ILE A 862 61.73 -44.89 33.60
N TYR A 863 61.30 -45.94 32.87
CA TYR A 863 61.26 -45.91 31.40
C TYR A 863 60.33 -44.82 30.85
N LYS A 864 59.16 -44.61 31.48
CA LYS A 864 58.23 -43.54 31.06
C LYS A 864 58.77 -42.17 31.44
N GLY A 865 59.36 -42.03 32.63
CA GLY A 865 60.06 -40.82 33.04
C GLY A 865 61.14 -40.40 32.04
N ALA A 866 62.03 -41.33 31.68
CA ALA A 866 63.09 -41.11 30.69
C ALA A 866 62.55 -40.77 29.29
N SER A 867 61.42 -41.35 28.89
CA SER A 867 60.77 -40.98 27.62
C SER A 867 60.29 -39.53 27.63
N HIS A 868 59.74 -39.06 28.75
CA HIS A 868 59.32 -37.66 28.89
C HIS A 868 60.51 -36.70 28.96
N GLN A 869 61.59 -37.05 29.67
CA GLN A 869 62.86 -36.29 29.61
C GLN A 869 63.37 -36.15 28.17
N GLN A 870 63.25 -37.21 27.35
CA GLN A 870 63.63 -37.13 25.93
C GLN A 870 62.72 -36.18 25.11
N TYR A 871 61.43 -36.10 25.43
CA TYR A 871 60.54 -35.11 24.81
C TYR A 871 60.89 -33.68 25.25
N VAL A 872 61.25 -33.47 26.53
CA VAL A 872 61.77 -32.17 27.02
C VAL A 872 62.99 -31.74 26.20
N LEU A 873 63.97 -32.62 26.02
CA LEU A 873 65.17 -32.36 25.23
C LEU A 873 64.83 -32.01 23.76
N SER A 874 63.90 -32.74 23.14
CA SER A 874 63.46 -32.48 21.76
C SER A 874 62.83 -31.10 21.61
N SER A 875 61.92 -30.74 22.51
CA SER A 875 61.24 -29.43 22.49
C SER A 875 62.19 -28.29 22.85
N ALA A 876 63.11 -28.47 23.79
CA ALA A 876 64.14 -27.47 24.12
C ALA A 876 65.04 -27.15 22.91
N ASN A 877 65.44 -28.17 22.15
CA ASN A 877 66.25 -27.99 20.93
C ASN A 877 65.50 -27.26 19.81
N LYS A 878 64.23 -27.62 19.58
CA LYS A 878 63.39 -26.89 18.60
C LYS A 878 63.19 -25.44 19.02
N LEU A 879 62.90 -25.21 20.30
CA LEU A 879 62.73 -23.88 20.85
C LEU A 879 64.02 -23.06 20.65
N ALA A 880 65.19 -23.64 20.89
CA ALA A 880 66.48 -23.00 20.64
C ALA A 880 66.69 -22.64 19.15
N ASP A 881 66.32 -23.52 18.23
CA ASP A 881 66.39 -23.25 16.79
C ASP A 881 65.48 -22.08 16.37
N PHE A 882 64.22 -22.08 16.82
CA PHE A 882 63.29 -20.99 16.55
C PHE A 882 63.78 -19.66 17.14
N LEU A 883 64.22 -19.64 18.40
CA LEU A 883 64.73 -18.42 19.04
C LEU A 883 65.99 -17.89 18.34
N SER A 884 66.85 -18.79 17.84
CA SER A 884 68.02 -18.41 17.04
C SER A 884 67.62 -17.72 15.73
N ASN A 885 66.64 -18.28 15.01
CA ASN A 885 66.14 -17.69 13.76
C ASN A 885 65.50 -16.31 14.00
N VAL A 886 64.61 -16.20 15.00
CA VAL A 886 63.96 -14.95 15.39
C VAL A 886 64.99 -13.88 15.78
N ARG A 887 66.01 -14.23 16.57
CA ARG A 887 67.10 -13.32 16.92
C ARG A 887 67.88 -12.85 15.70
N ASN A 888 68.20 -13.76 14.78
CA ASN A 888 68.96 -13.43 13.56
C ASN A 888 68.15 -12.49 12.65
N ASP A 889 66.85 -12.71 12.52
CA ASP A 889 65.95 -11.83 11.76
C ASP A 889 65.90 -10.42 12.37
N MET A 890 65.81 -10.30 13.70
CA MET A 890 65.89 -9.01 14.40
C MET A 890 67.23 -8.31 14.17
N GLN A 891 68.34 -9.06 14.25
CA GLN A 891 69.67 -8.50 14.04
C GLN A 891 69.88 -8.01 12.61
N MET A 892 69.32 -8.70 11.61
CA MET A 892 69.34 -8.26 10.22
C MET A 892 68.47 -7.02 9.96
N GLN A 893 67.32 -6.91 10.63
CA GLN A 893 66.47 -5.72 10.53
C GLN A 893 67.09 -4.48 11.20
N SER A 894 67.72 -4.65 12.37
CA SER A 894 68.38 -3.56 13.11
C SER A 894 69.64 -3.03 12.39
N SER A 895 70.43 -3.92 11.76
CA SER A 895 71.64 -3.55 11.01
C SER A 895 71.38 -2.83 9.67
N SER A 896 70.10 -2.67 9.29
CA SER A 896 69.67 -1.83 8.15
C SER A 896 69.46 -0.36 8.54
N GLY A 897 69.75 0.01 9.79
CA GLY A 897 69.33 1.24 10.48
C GLY A 897 70.08 2.54 10.18
N SER A 898 70.63 2.75 8.99
CA SER A 898 71.07 4.09 8.56
C SER A 898 70.33 4.53 7.30
N GLY A 899 69.06 4.93 7.50
CA GLY A 899 68.25 5.66 6.53
C GLY A 899 66.93 5.00 6.14
N LYS A 900 65.84 5.30 6.86
CA LYS A 900 64.51 5.30 6.24
C LYS A 900 64.40 6.56 5.35
N PRO A 901 64.15 6.45 4.03
CA PRO A 901 63.95 7.62 3.20
C PRO A 901 62.60 8.28 3.51
N LYS A 902 62.58 9.62 3.51
CA LYS A 902 61.33 10.40 3.40
C LYS A 902 60.54 9.90 2.18
N LYS A 903 59.21 9.89 2.28
CA LYS A 903 58.29 9.59 1.16
C LYS A 903 58.70 10.41 -0.08
N GLY A 904 59.25 9.71 -1.07
CA GLY A 904 59.76 10.26 -2.33
C GLY A 904 61.21 9.84 -2.59
N GLN A 905 61.38 8.84 -3.47
CA GLN A 905 62.64 8.19 -3.89
C GLN A 905 63.16 7.06 -2.97
N GLY A 906 62.67 5.84 -3.23
CA GLY A 906 63.30 4.61 -2.75
C GLY A 906 63.60 3.67 -3.92
N LYS A 907 64.85 3.62 -4.36
CA LYS A 907 65.36 2.48 -5.13
C LYS A 907 66.36 1.73 -4.24
N GLY A 908 66.05 0.47 -3.93
CA GLY A 908 67.06 -0.48 -3.46
C GLY A 908 68.12 -0.72 -4.55
N MET A 909 69.19 -1.46 -4.20
CA MET A 909 70.30 -1.78 -5.12
C MET A 909 69.74 -2.31 -6.45
N GLN A 910 69.93 -1.57 -7.54
CA GLN A 910 69.32 -1.90 -8.83
C GLN A 910 70.14 -2.99 -9.52
N LEU A 911 69.54 -3.72 -10.46
CA LEU A 911 70.23 -4.75 -11.23
C LEU A 911 71.57 -4.29 -11.86
N PRO A 912 71.71 -3.05 -12.38
CA PRO A 912 73.00 -2.54 -12.86
C PRO A 912 74.05 -2.40 -11.74
N ASP A 913 73.62 -2.05 -10.52
CA ASP A 913 74.51 -1.98 -9.36
C ASP A 913 75.00 -3.37 -8.94
N ILE A 914 74.10 -4.37 -9.00
CA ILE A 914 74.42 -5.78 -8.75
C ILE A 914 75.40 -6.32 -9.80
N ILE A 915 75.19 -6.00 -11.09
CA ILE A 915 76.11 -6.39 -12.18
C ILE A 915 77.49 -5.79 -11.97
N LYS A 916 77.56 -4.51 -11.61
CA LYS A 916 78.83 -3.80 -11.39
C LYS A 916 79.58 -4.34 -10.18
N GLN A 917 78.89 -4.66 -9.09
CA GLN A 917 79.51 -5.29 -7.91
C GLN A 917 79.92 -6.75 -8.19
N GLN A 918 79.12 -7.50 -8.97
CA GLN A 918 79.47 -8.85 -9.41
C GLN A 918 80.71 -8.87 -10.32
N GLU A 919 80.89 -7.85 -11.16
CA GLU A 919 82.11 -7.63 -11.95
C GLU A 919 83.32 -7.32 -11.07
N GLY A 920 83.14 -6.47 -10.06
CA GLY A 920 84.17 -6.19 -9.05
C GLY A 920 84.65 -7.44 -8.30
N LEU A 921 83.75 -8.39 -8.01
CA LEU A 921 84.11 -9.70 -7.45
C LEU A 921 84.95 -10.55 -8.41
N GLY A 922 84.60 -10.56 -9.69
CA GLY A 922 85.38 -11.24 -10.72
C GLY A 922 86.79 -10.66 -10.88
N ASP A 923 86.95 -9.35 -10.70
CA ASP A 923 88.27 -8.69 -10.76
C ASP A 923 89.08 -8.90 -9.47
N LYS A 924 88.45 -8.84 -8.28
CA LYS A 924 89.08 -9.27 -7.01
C LYS A 924 89.57 -10.72 -7.10
N MET A 925 88.80 -11.58 -7.75
CA MET A 925 89.17 -12.97 -8.00
C MET A 925 90.36 -13.09 -8.97
N LYS A 926 90.43 -12.30 -10.05
CA LYS A 926 91.59 -12.27 -10.97
C LYS A 926 92.86 -11.77 -10.29
N ASP A 927 92.76 -10.78 -9.42
CA ASP A 927 93.90 -10.23 -8.70
C ASP A 927 94.41 -11.21 -7.63
N GLY A 928 93.51 -11.92 -6.93
CA GLY A 928 93.87 -13.06 -6.07
C GLY A 928 94.56 -14.21 -6.82
N MET A 929 94.41 -14.33 -8.14
CA MET A 929 95.12 -15.29 -8.99
C MET A 929 96.45 -14.77 -9.56
N LYS A 930 96.72 -13.45 -9.53
CA LYS A 930 97.97 -12.84 -10.03
C LYS A 930 99.10 -12.85 -9.02
N ASP A 931 98.80 -12.89 -7.72
CA ASP A 931 99.81 -13.01 -6.65
C ASP A 931 100.59 -14.35 -6.68
N GLY A 932 100.21 -15.28 -7.58
CA GLY A 932 100.88 -16.57 -7.78
C GLY A 932 101.90 -16.68 -8.93
N LYS A 933 102.33 -15.61 -9.64
CA LYS A 933 103.31 -15.74 -10.76
C LYS A 933 104.42 -14.66 -10.87
N LYS A 934 105.62 -15.07 -10.39
CA LYS A 934 107.03 -14.87 -10.90
C LYS A 934 107.75 -13.51 -10.69
N PRO A 935 109.13 -13.39 -10.66
CA PRO A 935 110.17 -14.21 -11.36
C PRO A 935 111.57 -14.48 -10.70
N GLY A 936 112.16 -15.66 -10.98
CA GLY A 936 113.57 -15.93 -11.39
C GLY A 936 114.80 -15.71 -10.47
N GLU A 937 115.60 -16.77 -10.22
CA GLU A 937 117.05 -16.78 -10.47
C GLU A 937 117.66 -18.21 -10.53
N LYS A 938 118.88 -18.32 -11.06
CA LYS A 938 119.50 -19.43 -11.81
C LYS A 938 120.34 -20.44 -10.99
N SER A 939 120.62 -21.56 -11.68
CA SER A 939 121.77 -22.51 -11.58
C SER A 939 121.64 -23.57 -10.49
N GLY A 940 121.90 -24.87 -10.71
CA GLY A 940 122.44 -25.64 -11.83
C GLY A 940 122.67 -27.07 -11.33
N ASP A 941 122.85 -27.99 -12.28
CA ASP A 941 123.34 -29.37 -12.18
C ASP A 941 122.43 -30.58 -11.88
N LYS A 942 122.63 -31.54 -12.80
CA LYS A 942 122.15 -32.92 -13.02
C LYS A 942 122.92 -33.93 -12.12
N PRO A 943 122.74 -35.27 -12.25
CA PRO A 943 121.54 -36.10 -12.44
C PRO A 943 121.56 -37.44 -11.64
N GLY A 944 120.43 -38.16 -11.68
CA GLY A 944 120.38 -39.64 -11.61
C GLY A 944 119.94 -40.22 -10.26
N ASP A 945 119.30 -41.39 -10.19
CA ASP A 945 118.85 -42.35 -11.20
C ASP A 945 117.90 -43.36 -10.52
N LYS A 946 117.23 -44.16 -11.35
CA LYS A 946 116.57 -45.46 -11.10
C LYS A 946 115.09 -45.55 -10.71
N ASN A 947 114.31 -45.77 -11.78
CA ASN A 947 113.66 -47.05 -12.16
C ASN A 947 112.59 -47.68 -11.26
N GLY A 948 111.42 -47.95 -11.89
CA GLY A 948 110.70 -49.22 -11.69
C GLY A 948 109.17 -49.21 -11.88
N LYS A 949 108.71 -49.49 -13.12
CA LYS A 949 107.63 -50.42 -13.58
C LYS A 949 106.51 -50.86 -12.59
N LYS A 950 105.27 -51.20 -12.97
CA LYS A 950 104.37 -51.14 -14.16
C LYS A 950 103.02 -51.73 -13.68
N GLU A 951 101.89 -51.32 -14.31
CA GLU A 951 100.61 -52.04 -14.63
C GLU A 951 100.10 -53.15 -13.66
N GLY A 952 98.84 -53.29 -13.21
CA GLY A 952 97.49 -53.03 -13.75
C GLY A 952 96.62 -54.31 -13.52
N GLN A 953 95.47 -54.27 -12.83
CA GLN A 953 94.07 -54.63 -13.27
C GLN A 953 93.28 -55.16 -12.04
N GLY A 954 92.09 -54.65 -11.68
CA GLY A 954 90.72 -55.20 -11.94
C GLY A 954 90.36 -56.39 -11.01
N SER A 955 89.29 -56.48 -10.21
CA SER A 955 87.91 -55.93 -10.23
C SER A 955 87.18 -56.06 -8.85
N LYS A 956 86.09 -55.28 -8.70
CA LYS A 956 85.05 -55.00 -7.64
C LYS A 956 84.41 -56.20 -6.85
N PRO A 957 83.49 -56.03 -5.83
CA PRO A 957 82.71 -54.83 -5.38
C PRO A 957 82.47 -54.61 -3.84
N ASN A 958 81.95 -53.40 -3.53
CA ASN A 958 81.09 -52.93 -2.42
C ASN A 958 81.49 -53.03 -0.93
N GLY A 959 81.37 -51.90 -0.20
CA GLY A 959 81.25 -51.88 1.26
C GLY A 959 81.89 -50.67 1.98
N SER A 960 81.03 -49.82 2.55
CA SER A 960 81.15 -48.96 3.74
C SER A 960 82.49 -48.41 4.28
N SER A 961 82.40 -47.12 4.63
CA SER A 961 83.06 -46.38 5.72
C SER A 961 84.57 -46.12 5.69
N GLY A 962 84.89 -44.83 5.88
CA GLY A 962 86.08 -44.38 6.59
C GLY A 962 87.24 -43.99 5.70
N GLN A 963 87.43 -42.68 5.51
CA GLN A 963 88.78 -42.18 5.24
C GLN A 963 89.01 -40.90 6.04
N GLY A 964 89.94 -41.03 6.98
CA GLY A 964 90.43 -39.96 7.83
C GLY A 964 91.15 -38.89 7.03
N PHE A 965 90.99 -37.67 7.52
CA PHE A 965 91.84 -36.54 7.20
C PHE A 965 93.14 -36.64 8.02
N ASN A 966 94.27 -36.51 7.34
CA ASN A 966 95.46 -35.92 7.93
C ASN A 966 95.97 -34.88 6.94
N GLY A 967 96.10 -33.64 7.41
CA GLY A 967 96.57 -32.52 6.61
C GLY A 967 98.09 -32.51 6.45
N ASP A 968 98.58 -31.72 5.51
CA ASP A 968 99.25 -30.47 5.91
C ASP A 968 99.41 -29.47 4.74
N ASN A 969 99.33 -28.20 5.12
CA ASN A 969 99.90 -26.97 4.56
C ASN A 969 99.52 -26.41 3.17
N GLY A 970 98.87 -25.23 3.22
CA GLY A 970 98.69 -24.30 2.10
C GLY A 970 97.94 -23.01 2.46
N SER A 971 98.65 -22.04 3.07
CA SER A 971 98.37 -20.59 3.14
C SER A 971 97.11 -20.06 3.88
N GLU A 972 97.30 -19.68 5.15
CA GLU A 972 96.33 -18.97 6.02
C GLU A 972 95.94 -17.55 5.52
N GLY A 973 96.64 -17.01 4.50
CA GLY A 973 96.34 -15.70 3.90
C GLY A 973 95.23 -15.69 2.84
N ASP A 974 94.91 -16.83 2.22
CA ASP A 974 93.92 -16.92 1.14
C ASP A 974 92.52 -17.31 1.63
N ALA A 975 92.40 -18.00 2.77
CA ALA A 975 91.12 -18.41 3.33
C ALA A 975 90.24 -17.21 3.76
N GLY A 976 90.84 -16.15 4.31
CA GLY A 976 90.12 -14.92 4.67
C GLY A 976 89.56 -14.17 3.46
N LYS A 977 90.35 -14.03 2.39
CA LYS A 977 89.92 -13.39 1.13
C LYS A 977 88.83 -14.20 0.43
N ILE A 978 88.92 -15.53 0.44
CA ILE A 978 87.89 -16.43 -0.11
C ILE A 978 86.58 -16.28 0.68
N LEU A 979 86.63 -16.23 2.01
CA LEU A 979 85.46 -16.11 2.86
C LEU A 979 84.77 -14.75 2.71
N GLU A 980 85.54 -13.67 2.55
CA GLU A 980 85.03 -12.32 2.25
C GLU A 980 84.34 -12.28 0.88
N ILE A 981 84.93 -12.88 -0.15
CA ILE A 981 84.34 -12.98 -1.49
C ILE A 981 83.05 -13.83 -1.47
N ILE A 982 83.00 -14.91 -0.70
CA ILE A 982 81.78 -15.72 -0.54
C ILE A 982 80.67 -14.90 0.14
N LYS A 983 81.00 -14.11 1.17
CA LYS A 983 80.05 -13.25 1.86
C LYS A 983 79.48 -12.17 0.94
N GLU A 984 80.34 -11.48 0.19
CA GLU A 984 79.92 -10.49 -0.81
C GLU A 984 79.08 -11.15 -1.92
N GLN A 985 79.46 -12.34 -2.38
CA GLN A 985 78.70 -13.11 -3.40
C GLN A 985 77.30 -13.50 -2.91
N GLN A 986 77.16 -13.89 -1.64
CA GLN A 986 75.89 -14.25 -1.03
C GLN A 986 74.98 -13.02 -0.88
N GLN A 987 75.54 -11.88 -0.48
CA GLN A 987 74.80 -10.61 -0.41
C GLN A 987 74.27 -10.19 -1.79
N LEU A 988 75.07 -10.34 -2.84
CA LEU A 988 74.63 -10.06 -4.22
C LEU A 988 73.52 -10.98 -4.69
N ARG A 989 73.58 -12.27 -4.31
CA ARG A 989 72.52 -13.22 -4.62
C ARG A 989 71.21 -12.85 -3.93
N ASP A 990 71.26 -12.51 -2.65
CA ASP A 990 70.06 -12.17 -1.88
C ASP A 990 69.48 -10.81 -2.33
N ALA A 991 70.34 -9.86 -2.72
CA ALA A 991 69.92 -8.60 -3.36
C ALA A 991 69.26 -8.84 -4.73
N LEU A 992 69.82 -9.74 -5.55
CA LEU A 992 69.25 -10.13 -6.83
C LEU A 992 67.90 -10.81 -6.67
N GLN A 993 67.76 -11.71 -5.68
CA GLN A 993 66.49 -12.38 -5.39
C GLN A 993 65.40 -11.37 -5.00
N LYS A 994 65.72 -10.43 -4.12
CA LYS A 994 64.79 -9.35 -3.73
C LYS A 994 64.43 -8.43 -4.90
N ALA A 995 65.39 -8.12 -5.78
CA ALA A 995 65.14 -7.32 -6.97
C ALA A 995 64.20 -8.05 -7.97
N LEU A 996 64.38 -9.36 -8.15
CA LEU A 996 63.53 -10.20 -9.00
C LEU A 996 62.12 -10.37 -8.44
N GLU A 997 61.97 -10.54 -7.13
CA GLU A 997 60.67 -10.63 -6.44
C GLU A 997 59.90 -9.32 -6.55
N LYS A 998 60.59 -8.17 -6.43
CA LYS A 998 59.99 -6.84 -6.57
C LYS A 998 59.46 -6.57 -7.98
N GLU A 999 60.14 -7.07 -9.01
CA GLU A 999 59.75 -6.93 -10.42
C GLU A 999 58.82 -8.07 -10.89
N GLY A 1000 58.39 -8.98 -10.00
CA GLY A 1000 57.49 -10.10 -10.33
C GLY A 1000 58.09 -11.15 -11.27
N MET A 1001 59.42 -11.23 -11.33
CA MET A 1001 60.20 -11.95 -12.34
C MET A 1001 60.96 -13.16 -11.77
N SER A 1002 60.48 -13.73 -10.65
CA SER A 1002 61.15 -14.81 -9.92
C SER A 1002 61.51 -16.02 -10.80
N GLY A 1003 60.72 -16.32 -11.83
CA GLY A 1003 60.98 -17.42 -12.76
C GLY A 1003 62.10 -17.17 -13.79
N PHE A 1004 62.32 -15.92 -14.23
CA PHE A 1004 63.31 -15.59 -15.26
C PHE A 1004 64.73 -15.41 -14.69
N GLY A 1005 64.85 -15.04 -13.40
CA GLY A 1005 66.15 -14.88 -12.72
C GLY A 1005 66.70 -16.11 -12.00
N GLN A 1006 65.96 -17.23 -12.02
CA GLN A 1006 66.33 -18.46 -11.31
C GLN A 1006 67.68 -19.04 -11.77
N ASN A 1007 68.02 -18.91 -13.06
CA ASN A 1007 69.28 -19.40 -13.61
C ASN A 1007 70.49 -18.61 -13.05
N ALA A 1008 70.39 -17.28 -12.98
CA ALA A 1008 71.41 -16.43 -12.40
C ALA A 1008 71.61 -16.71 -10.89
N LEU A 1009 70.51 -16.88 -10.14
CA LEU A 1009 70.55 -17.26 -8.72
C LEU A 1009 71.21 -18.63 -8.49
N ASN A 1010 70.94 -19.60 -9.36
CA ASN A 1010 71.57 -20.92 -9.29
C ASN A 1010 73.06 -20.88 -9.63
N GLN A 1011 73.46 -20.06 -10.60
CA GLN A 1011 74.88 -19.86 -10.93
C GLN A 1011 75.65 -19.17 -9.79
N MET A 1012 75.03 -18.19 -9.11
CA MET A 1012 75.59 -17.59 -7.89
C MET A 1012 75.81 -18.63 -6.78
N LYS A 1013 74.82 -19.50 -6.52
CA LYS A 1013 74.95 -20.62 -5.56
C LYS A 1013 76.05 -21.61 -5.92
N ASP A 1014 76.22 -21.90 -7.22
CA ASP A 1014 77.24 -22.82 -7.70
C ASP A 1014 78.65 -22.21 -7.59
N ILE A 1015 78.78 -20.91 -7.84
CA ILE A 1015 80.03 -20.16 -7.60
C ILE A 1015 80.41 -20.16 -6.12
N GLU A 1016 79.46 -19.91 -5.21
CA GLU A 1016 79.68 -20.02 -3.76
C GLU A 1016 80.20 -21.41 -3.36
N LYS A 1017 79.52 -22.48 -3.82
CA LYS A 1017 79.95 -23.86 -3.57
C LYS A 1017 81.32 -24.17 -4.15
N GLN A 1018 81.67 -23.62 -5.30
CA GLN A 1018 82.98 -23.85 -5.90
C GLN A 1018 84.09 -23.07 -5.21
N LEU A 1019 83.82 -21.85 -4.76
CA LEU A 1019 84.76 -21.07 -3.95
C LEU A 1019 85.07 -21.80 -2.62
N ILE A 1020 84.06 -22.40 -1.99
CA ILE A 1020 84.23 -23.23 -0.78
C ILE A 1020 85.07 -24.47 -1.06
N ASN A 1021 84.80 -25.20 -2.15
CA ASN A 1021 85.40 -26.50 -2.41
C ASN A 1021 86.77 -26.45 -3.11
N LYS A 1022 87.05 -25.41 -3.88
CA LYS A 1022 88.21 -25.35 -4.79
C LYS A 1022 88.98 -24.03 -4.76
N GLY A 1023 88.55 -23.04 -3.97
CA GLY A 1023 89.20 -21.73 -3.86
C GLY A 1023 89.34 -20.98 -5.19
N PHE A 1024 90.40 -20.17 -5.33
CA PHE A 1024 90.68 -19.40 -6.55
C PHE A 1024 91.14 -20.31 -7.70
N ASN A 1025 90.20 -20.68 -8.58
CA ASN A 1025 90.44 -21.54 -9.74
C ASN A 1025 89.90 -20.90 -11.04
N ASN A 1026 90.60 -21.10 -12.16
CA ASN A 1026 90.17 -20.68 -13.50
C ASN A 1026 88.77 -21.18 -13.87
N GLN A 1027 88.36 -22.36 -13.40
CA GLN A 1027 87.00 -22.88 -13.60
C GLN A 1027 85.95 -22.01 -12.92
N THR A 1028 86.22 -21.55 -11.70
CA THR A 1028 85.31 -20.72 -10.91
C THR A 1028 85.28 -19.29 -11.44
N LEU A 1029 86.42 -18.78 -11.93
CA LEU A 1029 86.50 -17.48 -12.61
C LEU A 1029 85.70 -17.47 -13.92
N SER A 1030 85.81 -18.54 -14.72
CA SER A 1030 84.99 -18.69 -15.93
C SER A 1030 83.48 -18.74 -15.62
N LYS A 1031 83.08 -19.33 -14.47
CA LYS A 1031 81.68 -19.30 -14.04
C LYS A 1031 81.22 -17.91 -13.60
N MET A 1032 82.06 -17.16 -12.90
CA MET A 1032 81.78 -15.75 -12.57
C MET A 1032 81.63 -14.88 -13.84
N LEU A 1033 82.45 -15.11 -14.86
CA LEU A 1033 82.33 -14.42 -16.15
C LEU A 1033 81.06 -14.81 -16.90
N ASN A 1034 80.65 -16.08 -16.86
CA ASN A 1034 79.37 -16.54 -17.42
C ASN A 1034 78.17 -15.96 -16.67
N LEU A 1035 78.23 -15.86 -15.34
CA LEU A 1035 77.20 -15.24 -14.53
C LEU A 1035 76.99 -13.77 -14.93
N LYS A 1036 78.07 -13.03 -15.22
CA LYS A 1036 77.97 -11.66 -15.75
C LYS A 1036 77.13 -11.61 -17.05
N HIS A 1037 77.32 -12.57 -17.95
CA HIS A 1037 76.57 -12.64 -19.19
C HIS A 1037 75.08 -12.92 -18.96
N GLU A 1038 74.74 -13.79 -18.01
CA GLU A 1038 73.34 -14.04 -17.62
C GLU A 1038 72.69 -12.83 -16.95
N LEU A 1039 73.42 -12.10 -16.10
CA LEU A 1039 72.89 -10.88 -15.48
C LEU A 1039 72.68 -9.75 -16.51
N LEU A 1040 73.57 -9.60 -17.50
CA LEU A 1040 73.39 -8.64 -18.62
C LEU A 1040 72.20 -9.03 -19.52
N LYS A 1041 71.96 -10.33 -19.69
CA LYS A 1041 70.78 -10.84 -20.41
C LYS A 1041 69.49 -10.55 -19.64
N LEU A 1042 69.52 -10.70 -18.31
CA LEU A 1042 68.43 -10.36 -17.40
C LEU A 1042 68.13 -8.85 -17.43
N GLU A 1043 69.17 -8.00 -17.46
CA GLU A 1043 69.03 -6.54 -17.57
C GLU A 1043 68.36 -6.11 -18.88
N ASN A 1044 68.79 -6.71 -20.01
CA ASN A 1044 68.14 -6.48 -21.31
C ASN A 1044 66.68 -6.94 -21.33
N ALA A 1045 66.36 -8.06 -20.67
CA ALA A 1045 64.98 -8.55 -20.58
C ALA A 1045 64.08 -7.61 -19.75
N ILE A 1046 64.60 -7.03 -18.67
CA ILE A 1046 63.88 -6.03 -17.85
C ILE A 1046 63.71 -4.72 -18.62
N GLN A 1047 64.71 -4.27 -19.39
CA GLN A 1047 64.58 -3.07 -20.23
C GLN A 1047 63.52 -3.23 -21.33
N GLN A 1048 63.43 -4.39 -21.98
CA GLN A 1048 62.42 -4.64 -23.03
C GLN A 1048 60.98 -4.72 -22.49
N GLN A 1049 60.80 -5.07 -21.21
CA GLN A 1049 59.49 -5.12 -20.56
C GLN A 1049 58.96 -3.71 -20.18
N GLY A 1050 59.84 -2.70 -20.14
CA GLY A 1050 59.50 -1.32 -19.79
C GLY A 1050 58.81 -0.51 -20.88
N GLU A 1051 58.76 -0.99 -22.13
CA GLU A 1051 58.26 -0.22 -23.29
C GLU A 1051 56.73 -0.30 -23.51
N ASP A 1052 55.99 -1.16 -22.82
CA ASP A 1052 54.53 -1.29 -23.03
C ASP A 1052 53.70 -1.11 -21.74
N ASN A 1053 53.83 0.07 -21.12
CA ASN A 1053 52.97 0.49 -20.01
C ASN A 1053 51.83 1.40 -20.50
N LYS A 1054 50.85 0.83 -21.22
CA LYS A 1054 49.50 1.42 -21.23
C LYS A 1054 48.89 1.27 -19.84
N ARG A 1055 49.01 2.35 -19.07
CA ARG A 1055 48.26 2.75 -17.88
C ARG A 1055 46.92 2.01 -17.74
N LYS A 1056 46.90 0.88 -17.02
CA LYS A 1056 45.67 0.39 -16.40
C LYS A 1056 45.48 1.16 -15.10
N SER A 1057 44.82 2.32 -15.22
CA SER A 1057 44.09 2.91 -14.10
C SER A 1057 43.08 1.85 -13.62
N LYS A 1058 43.35 1.17 -12.51
CA LYS A 1058 42.25 0.66 -11.69
C LYS A 1058 41.64 1.87 -11.03
N THR A 1059 40.71 2.49 -11.75
CA THR A 1059 39.73 3.38 -11.12
C THR A 1059 39.06 2.57 -10.01
N ASN A 1060 38.86 3.20 -8.86
CA ASN A 1060 38.19 2.62 -7.72
C ASN A 1060 36.85 1.99 -8.16
N ASN A 1061 36.81 0.66 -8.26
CA ASN A 1061 35.61 -0.10 -8.58
C ASN A 1061 34.99 -0.74 -7.33
N GLU A 1062 35.53 -0.43 -6.15
CA GLU A 1062 34.87 -0.72 -4.90
C GLU A 1062 34.50 0.61 -4.26
N GLU A 1063 33.47 1.24 -4.86
CA GLU A 1063 32.48 1.84 -3.98
C GLU A 1063 32.04 0.71 -3.06
N PHE A 1064 32.25 0.89 -1.75
CA PHE A 1064 31.54 0.13 -0.73
C PHE A 1064 30.05 0.40 -0.96
N ASN A 1065 29.46 -0.33 -1.90
CA ASN A 1065 28.06 -0.66 -1.85
C ASN A 1065 27.95 -1.45 -0.57
N GLY A 1066 27.34 -0.85 0.46
CA GLY A 1066 26.90 -1.59 1.64
C GLY A 1066 26.05 -2.74 1.13
N SER A 1067 26.69 -3.89 0.88
CA SER A 1067 26.03 -5.14 0.61
C SER A 1067 25.18 -5.34 1.84
N SER A 1068 23.85 -5.30 1.65
CA SER A 1068 22.89 -5.62 2.69
C SER A 1068 23.45 -6.81 3.45
N GLU A 1069 23.87 -6.59 4.69
CA GLU A 1069 24.28 -7.68 5.57
C GLU A 1069 23.21 -8.75 5.48
N VAL A 1070 23.64 -10.00 5.40
CA VAL A 1070 22.74 -11.13 5.37
C VAL A 1070 21.91 -11.03 6.65
N LEU A 1071 20.66 -10.58 6.51
CA LEU A 1071 19.75 -10.39 7.63
C LEU A 1071 19.76 -11.66 8.48
N SER A 1072 20.05 -11.52 9.77
CA SER A 1072 20.10 -12.63 10.71
C SER A 1072 18.78 -13.40 10.66
N LYS A 1073 18.81 -14.69 11.00
CA LYS A 1073 17.62 -15.54 10.95
C LYS A 1073 16.52 -14.97 11.85
N GLU A 1074 16.91 -14.49 13.03
CA GLU A 1074 16.07 -13.84 14.03
C GLU A 1074 15.42 -12.56 13.47
N PHE A 1075 16.17 -11.77 12.70
CA PHE A 1075 15.64 -10.58 12.06
C PHE A 1075 14.63 -10.94 10.96
N LYS A 1076 14.91 -11.97 10.13
CA LYS A 1076 13.95 -12.47 9.12
C LYS A 1076 12.66 -13.00 9.76
N ASP A 1077 12.78 -13.75 10.85
CA ASP A 1077 11.62 -14.29 11.58
C ASP A 1077 10.79 -13.16 12.21
N TYR A 1078 11.43 -12.11 12.73
CA TYR A 1078 10.74 -10.91 13.22
C TYR A 1078 9.95 -10.20 12.12
N LEU A 1079 10.54 -9.98 10.94
CA LEU A 1079 9.85 -9.37 9.80
C LEU A 1079 8.64 -10.21 9.35
N ASN A 1080 8.81 -11.53 9.25
CA ASN A 1080 7.74 -12.44 8.85
C ASN A 1080 6.57 -12.43 9.85
N SER A 1081 6.86 -12.32 11.16
CA SER A 1081 5.81 -12.26 12.19
C SER A 1081 4.92 -11.02 12.05
N ILE A 1082 5.52 -9.88 11.67
CA ILE A 1082 4.81 -8.63 11.40
C ILE A 1082 3.98 -8.74 10.12
N GLU A 1083 4.53 -9.35 9.07
CA GLU A 1083 3.82 -9.52 7.79
C GLU A 1083 2.55 -10.38 7.94
N ILE A 1084 2.61 -11.45 8.74
CA ILE A 1084 1.49 -12.36 8.99
C ILE A 1084 0.34 -11.65 9.73
N LEU A 1085 0.65 -10.82 10.73
CA LEU A 1085 -0.34 -10.03 11.47
C LEU A 1085 -1.10 -9.05 10.56
N ASN A 1086 -0.41 -8.42 9.62
CA ASN A 1086 -0.99 -7.40 8.76
C ASN A 1086 -1.82 -7.96 7.58
N ARG A 1087 -1.51 -9.18 7.10
CA ARG A 1087 -2.33 -9.85 6.05
C ARG A 1087 -3.68 -10.39 6.56
N GLN A 1088 -3.93 -10.39 7.87
CA GLN A 1088 -5.16 -10.93 8.47
C GLN A 1088 -6.35 -9.95 8.54
N SER A 1089 -6.20 -8.66 8.21
CA SER A 1089 -7.36 -7.76 8.10
C SER A 1089 -8.03 -7.91 6.73
N LEU A 1090 -9.10 -8.70 6.65
CA LEU A 1090 -9.95 -8.81 5.47
C LEU A 1090 -10.48 -7.43 5.05
N PRO A 1091 -10.46 -7.06 3.75
CA PRO A 1091 -11.07 -5.81 3.29
C PRO A 1091 -12.59 -5.91 3.48
N LEU A 1092 -13.11 -5.19 4.49
CA LEU A 1092 -14.54 -5.06 4.73
C LEU A 1092 -15.19 -4.34 3.52
N GLN A 1093 -16.41 -4.73 3.14
CA GLN A 1093 -17.13 -3.99 2.10
C GLN A 1093 -17.34 -2.52 2.53
N PRO A 1094 -17.37 -1.55 1.59
CA PRO A 1094 -17.38 -0.11 1.90
C PRO A 1094 -18.48 0.34 2.87
N ASN A 1095 -19.64 -0.31 2.80
CA ASN A 1095 -20.78 -0.10 3.70
C ASN A 1095 -20.48 -0.51 5.16
N TYR A 1096 -19.68 -1.55 5.39
CA TYR A 1096 -19.27 -1.97 6.73
C TYR A 1096 -18.14 -1.09 7.27
N ASN A 1097 -17.20 -0.64 6.44
CA ASN A 1097 -16.16 0.33 6.86
C ASN A 1097 -16.77 1.65 7.37
N GLN A 1098 -17.81 2.18 6.70
CA GLN A 1098 -18.52 3.36 7.19
C GLN A 1098 -19.25 3.10 8.52
N LYS A 1099 -19.87 1.92 8.71
CA LYS A 1099 -20.53 1.58 9.98
C LYS A 1099 -19.53 1.43 11.13
N VAL A 1100 -18.36 0.84 10.86
CA VAL A 1100 -17.28 0.68 11.84
C VAL A 1100 -16.68 2.04 12.21
N GLN A 1101 -16.38 2.91 11.24
CA GLN A 1101 -15.92 4.27 11.53
C GLN A 1101 -16.97 5.09 12.31
N LYS A 1102 -18.25 4.93 12.00
CA LYS A 1102 -19.33 5.60 12.73
C LYS A 1102 -19.47 5.08 14.16
N TYR A 1103 -19.25 3.78 14.38
CA TYR A 1103 -19.24 3.15 15.70
C TYR A 1103 -18.08 3.66 16.58
N PHE A 1104 -16.85 3.71 16.04
CA PHE A 1104 -15.68 4.21 16.77
C PHE A 1104 -15.69 5.73 17.00
N LYS A 1105 -16.33 6.53 16.12
CA LYS A 1105 -16.53 7.97 16.37
C LYS A 1105 -17.52 8.31 17.48
N THR A 1106 -18.33 7.36 17.95
CA THR A 1106 -19.32 7.59 19.02
C THR A 1106 -18.82 7.28 20.42
N ASN A 1107 -17.63 6.69 20.58
CA ASN A 1107 -17.12 6.20 21.87
C ASN A 1107 -15.67 6.60 22.19
N ASP A 1108 -15.14 7.65 21.57
CA ASP A 1108 -13.91 8.34 22.01
C ASP A 1108 -14.23 9.70 22.62
#